data_AF-A0A7X9HXR5-F1
#
_entry.id   AF-A0A7X9HXR5-F1
#
_cell.length_a   1.000
_cell.length_b   1.000
_cell.length_c   1.000
_cell.angle_alpha   90.00
_cell.angle_beta   90.00
_cell.angle_gamma   90.00
#
_symmetry.space_group_name_H-M   'P 1'
#
loop_
_entity.id
_entity.type
_entity.pdbx_description
1 polymer ?
#
loop_
_entity_poly.entity_id
_entity_poly.type
_entity_poly.pdbx_seq_one_letter_code
_entity_poly.pdbx_strand_id
1 'polypeptide(L)'
;MRFKLILFLIFSLVAGLVFGSEFNAVSPFVENLGQVDNSILFYSQNSWGNVVVQRNGIVFEIKDGEEHFKNLYLKFKNYEKIEIIGENPSETYFNFIKGLEADKWIKDVKVYENLRVTGISKNEDFLISSSQSGKPFLSIQDNLKNYFYLDADIPAQFDDGHLTVQLKNGTFELNLTQKIQDFYDKSPESQSIVFSTYLGGTYSDHAFDLALDQSGNVVVSGNTYSTDIPVPNGYDTTKGTTCDMYIAKLSSDGQNLLWGTYIGGTYEEAAFSVKVNSLGEIVFGGRANADTPAPNVTQSSENYQIYIGKLSSDGRNLLFGTKLGGGQLSRLVLDSSDNIYFVAHTSKSNLACLNGYDCSFNGGPSDLYIGKLNSSGTLVGSTYLGGSDSDGNEYQYSFSSFDYSIGPCIALDFDGNIIVATKTESTNIPIVGGYQQTFKGNADLYIVKLSSDCSNLLASTYLGGSSIDLIGGLAVEGQNNIIVAGNSRSTDMPVLNAYQSTNKSDSGKEDGYVAKLNSNLSQLIFGTYIGGKNIDLIRAISVDGGGNILITGVTYSTDFPLANPLQSGLSSSSSNDNFISLLGKTGNTLLESTYFGGNYAESPYSIIFSPFDNALICGRTSSRNFPTANAYRNTLTGEWDIFVSKLSMSSLASCNITCSANVPYRAKPNENVSFTSTISVDPEGCSSYSVLWDFGDGSTSTELNPTHKYTTEGSYSWKLKVTGNNAPNCNKSGVIVITNSLCEIECSATVPPWAMLNSPVTFSASANSSQCPDPITYLWDFGDGSTSTEQNPVHTYTKKGTYTWKLTVSSGIVNCEKSDTIYIDTERPCVEIGDLKFCADLINTDGSKYTLSGDVSVNNILFFTNTVEVIKINSATGSLYTIGNLYVKNIDGSDETILKGPFTTFVDGIYKSFTEMDGPPIYDLNLLNLPLEVNGSEISIEDDGILVTPFLNIGVEPVILARVQMSLLLVPNETKHILSVEVVDGSLTPSITVSSFSLTYNPQEQSITGSASIGLPFLDVASIDASVEFKPGCLDGFSIKIGLPQGIPLGTSGLEIDGFILEVDNLCEPAHLYIFIGGDIAIAEVPSEIIALEHVGLGYQVPYTLIIDGGTLSFLGYGLASMGGTICVNPPSVSAYG
;
A
#
# COMPACT_ATOMS: atom_id res chain seq x y z
N MET A 1 18.76 -54.48 23.18
CA MET A 1 17.61 -53.90 22.44
C MET A 1 16.52 -53.24 23.29
N ARG A 2 16.42 -53.44 24.63
CA ARG A 2 15.50 -52.64 25.49
C ARG A 2 16.13 -51.47 26.24
N PHE A 3 17.44 -51.23 26.09
CA PHE A 3 18.16 -50.12 26.76
C PHE A 3 18.37 -48.87 25.89
N LYS A 4 18.19 -48.95 24.56
CA LYS A 4 18.28 -47.78 23.66
C LYS A 4 16.98 -46.96 23.59
N LEU A 5 15.82 -47.56 23.89
CA LEU A 5 14.53 -46.87 23.86
C LEU A 5 14.35 -45.91 25.04
N ILE A 6 14.91 -46.25 26.21
CA ILE A 6 14.80 -45.43 27.42
C ILE A 6 15.76 -44.21 27.37
N LEU A 7 16.93 -44.34 26.74
CA LEU A 7 17.86 -43.21 26.59
C LEU A 7 17.36 -42.16 25.58
N PHE A 8 16.63 -42.59 24.55
CA PHE A 8 16.02 -41.69 23.56
C PHE A 8 14.82 -40.92 24.16
N LEU A 9 13.99 -41.61 24.94
CA LEU A 9 12.86 -40.98 25.66
C LEU A 9 13.30 -39.99 26.75
N ILE A 10 14.45 -40.21 27.39
CA ILE A 10 14.99 -39.27 28.39
C ILE A 10 15.61 -38.03 27.71
N PHE A 11 16.23 -38.15 26.52
CA PHE A 11 16.72 -36.98 25.78
C PHE A 11 15.58 -36.12 25.23
N SER A 12 14.49 -36.73 24.76
CA SER A 12 13.30 -35.99 24.30
C SER A 12 12.55 -35.29 25.43
N LEU A 13 12.54 -35.86 26.65
CA LEU A 13 11.88 -35.23 27.81
C LEU A 13 12.69 -34.08 28.41
N VAL A 14 14.04 -34.11 28.31
CA VAL A 14 14.90 -33.04 28.85
C VAL A 14 15.04 -31.87 27.88
N ALA A 15 14.95 -32.10 26.57
CA ALA A 15 14.94 -31.00 25.59
C ALA A 15 13.64 -30.17 25.64
N GLY A 16 12.49 -30.81 25.91
CA GLY A 16 11.18 -30.14 25.96
C GLY A 16 10.89 -29.33 27.24
N LEU A 17 11.76 -29.41 28.27
CA LEU A 17 11.53 -28.75 29.57
C LEU A 17 12.51 -27.59 29.86
N VAL A 18 13.48 -27.32 28.98
CA VAL A 18 14.49 -26.25 29.19
C VAL A 18 14.57 -25.23 28.04
N PHE A 19 14.03 -25.53 26.85
CA PHE A 19 14.00 -24.58 25.73
C PHE A 19 12.62 -24.50 25.10
N GLY A 20 11.88 -23.45 25.43
CA GLY A 20 10.64 -23.08 24.75
C GLY A 20 10.95 -22.21 23.53
N SER A 21 11.23 -22.84 22.40
CA SER A 21 11.11 -22.25 21.05
C SER A 21 11.13 -23.38 20.02
N GLU A 22 10.30 -23.25 18.99
CA GLU A 22 10.23 -24.17 17.85
C GLU A 22 11.60 -24.25 17.14
N PHE A 23 12.22 -25.42 17.12
CA PHE A 23 13.39 -25.69 16.29
C PHE A 23 12.92 -26.02 14.86
N ASN A 24 13.12 -25.10 13.92
CA ASN A 24 13.03 -25.38 12.48
C ASN A 24 14.28 -26.17 12.03
N ALA A 25 14.20 -27.50 12.00
CA ALA A 25 15.26 -28.34 11.41
C ALA A 25 15.00 -28.59 9.91
N VAL A 26 15.98 -28.27 9.06
CA VAL A 26 15.99 -28.46 7.60
C VAL A 26 16.53 -29.87 7.28
N SER A 27 15.95 -30.59 6.31
CA SER A 27 16.50 -31.87 5.83
C SER A 27 17.48 -31.58 4.68
N PRO A 28 18.77 -31.94 4.78
CA PRO A 28 19.75 -31.56 3.76
C PRO A 28 19.62 -32.41 2.48
N PHE A 29 20.02 -31.85 1.35
CA PHE A 29 20.14 -32.51 0.06
C PHE A 29 21.52 -33.12 -0.11
N VAL A 30 21.58 -34.39 -0.48
CA VAL A 30 22.81 -35.14 -0.77
C VAL A 30 23.10 -35.08 -2.27
N GLU A 31 24.32 -34.69 -2.62
CA GLU A 31 24.79 -34.74 -4.01
C GLU A 31 24.92 -36.19 -4.50
N ASN A 32 24.37 -36.48 -5.69
CA ASN A 32 24.46 -37.82 -6.28
C ASN A 32 25.80 -38.01 -7.01
N LEU A 33 26.77 -38.58 -6.30
CA LEU A 33 28.02 -39.10 -6.82
C LEU A 33 27.92 -40.59 -7.20
N GLY A 34 26.71 -41.12 -7.42
CA GLY A 34 26.41 -42.51 -7.82
C GLY A 34 25.94 -43.40 -6.66
N GLN A 35 25.32 -42.81 -5.64
CA GLN A 35 24.59 -43.49 -4.57
C GLN A 35 23.29 -44.10 -5.12
N VAL A 36 22.65 -43.38 -6.05
CA VAL A 36 21.35 -43.70 -6.66
C VAL A 36 21.45 -43.56 -8.19
N ASP A 37 20.33 -43.71 -8.89
CA ASP A 37 20.26 -43.63 -10.36
C ASP A 37 20.91 -42.35 -10.91
N ASN A 38 21.68 -42.48 -12.00
CA ASN A 38 22.46 -41.37 -12.57
C ASN A 38 21.61 -40.22 -13.15
N SER A 39 20.30 -40.43 -13.35
CA SER A 39 19.36 -39.35 -13.72
C SER A 39 19.11 -38.35 -12.59
N ILE A 40 19.42 -38.73 -11.35
CA ILE A 40 19.27 -37.92 -10.15
C ILE A 40 20.52 -37.09 -9.93
N LEU A 41 20.37 -35.79 -9.68
CA LEU A 41 21.45 -34.86 -9.36
C LEU A 41 21.61 -34.69 -7.85
N PHE A 42 20.49 -34.50 -7.14
CA PHE A 42 20.45 -34.37 -5.69
C PHE A 42 19.23 -35.10 -5.13
N TYR A 43 19.31 -35.56 -3.88
CA TYR A 43 18.17 -36.16 -3.21
C TYR A 43 18.16 -35.86 -1.70
N SER A 44 16.98 -35.80 -1.09
CA SER A 44 16.80 -35.72 0.35
C SER A 44 15.81 -36.78 0.82
N GLN A 45 16.08 -37.41 1.95
CA GLN A 45 15.24 -38.49 2.51
C GLN A 45 14.77 -38.10 3.90
N ASN A 46 13.45 -38.21 4.14
CA ASN A 46 12.88 -38.08 5.48
C ASN A 46 11.88 -39.21 5.76
N SER A 47 11.37 -39.28 6.99
CA SER A 47 10.48 -40.37 7.42
C SER A 47 9.12 -40.38 6.71
N TRP A 48 8.72 -39.29 6.04
CA TRP A 48 7.41 -39.07 5.43
C TRP A 48 7.43 -39.10 3.89
N GLY A 49 8.60 -38.99 3.25
CA GLY A 49 8.78 -39.07 1.81
C GLY A 49 10.19 -38.68 1.38
N ASN A 50 10.51 -38.87 0.09
CA ASN A 50 11.78 -38.46 -0.51
C ASN A 50 11.58 -37.30 -1.49
N VAL A 51 12.58 -36.44 -1.61
CA VAL A 51 12.67 -35.43 -2.66
C VAL A 51 13.84 -35.77 -3.56
N VAL A 52 13.61 -35.84 -4.86
CA VAL A 52 14.59 -36.22 -5.88
C VAL A 52 14.65 -35.12 -6.93
N VAL A 53 15.83 -34.60 -7.20
CA VAL A 53 16.05 -33.49 -8.15
C VAL A 53 16.77 -34.02 -9.38
N GLN A 54 16.19 -33.80 -10.55
CA GLN A 54 16.68 -34.24 -11.86
C GLN A 54 16.91 -33.03 -12.77
N ARG A 55 17.62 -33.22 -13.89
CA ARG A 55 17.91 -32.13 -14.83
C ARG A 55 16.66 -31.48 -15.46
N ASN A 56 15.57 -32.22 -15.56
CA ASN A 56 14.32 -31.82 -16.19
C ASN A 56 13.17 -31.56 -15.20
N GLY A 57 13.42 -31.67 -13.88
CA GLY A 57 12.37 -31.44 -12.89
C GLY A 57 12.70 -31.96 -11.48
N ILE A 58 11.71 -31.89 -10.61
CA ILE A 58 11.75 -32.34 -9.22
C ILE A 58 10.67 -33.42 -9.03
N VAL A 59 11.01 -34.49 -8.33
CA VAL A 59 10.12 -35.61 -8.02
C VAL A 59 9.95 -35.72 -6.51
N PHE A 60 8.71 -35.76 -6.05
CA PHE A 60 8.37 -36.04 -4.66
C PHE A 60 7.82 -37.46 -4.55
N GLU A 61 8.51 -38.32 -3.80
CA GLU A 61 8.07 -39.69 -3.51
C GLU A 61 7.37 -39.70 -2.15
N ILE A 62 6.04 -39.75 -2.15
CA ILE A 62 5.22 -39.61 -0.95
C ILE A 62 4.72 -40.98 -0.49
N LYS A 63 4.84 -41.29 0.81
CA LYS A 63 4.38 -42.55 1.40
C LYS A 63 2.89 -42.53 1.73
N ASP A 64 2.14 -43.52 1.25
CA ASP A 64 0.70 -43.67 1.46
C ASP A 64 0.36 -44.60 2.65
N GLY A 65 0.98 -44.36 3.80
CA GLY A 65 0.69 -45.08 5.07
C GLY A 65 1.08 -46.57 5.16
N GLU A 66 1.15 -47.31 4.05
CA GLU A 66 1.45 -48.76 4.00
C GLU A 66 2.49 -49.11 2.90
N GLU A 67 3.73 -48.62 3.04
CA GLU A 67 4.92 -48.94 2.22
C GLU A 67 4.85 -48.71 0.70
N HIS A 68 3.73 -48.26 0.14
CA HIS A 68 3.64 -47.84 -1.27
C HIS A 68 3.98 -46.34 -1.43
N PHE A 69 4.89 -46.03 -2.36
CA PHE A 69 5.23 -44.66 -2.76
C PHE A 69 4.39 -44.23 -3.97
N LYS A 70 3.90 -42.99 -3.96
CA LYS A 70 3.39 -42.32 -5.16
C LYS A 70 4.25 -41.11 -5.51
N ASN A 71 4.41 -40.83 -6.80
CA ASN A 71 5.32 -39.80 -7.30
C ASN A 71 4.56 -38.58 -7.83
N LEU A 72 4.94 -37.39 -7.37
CA LEU A 72 4.52 -36.10 -7.93
C LEU A 72 5.68 -35.51 -8.73
N TYR A 73 5.48 -35.21 -10.02
CA TYR A 73 6.53 -34.62 -10.87
C TYR A 73 6.25 -33.15 -11.15
N LEU A 74 7.21 -32.29 -10.80
CA LEU A 74 7.30 -30.91 -11.27
C LEU A 74 8.31 -30.84 -12.40
N LYS A 75 7.87 -30.49 -13.62
CA LYS A 75 8.75 -30.39 -14.78
C LYS A 75 9.03 -28.93 -15.11
N PHE A 76 10.27 -28.64 -15.50
CA PHE A 76 10.62 -27.29 -15.96
C PHE A 76 9.96 -26.98 -17.32
N LYS A 77 9.51 -25.74 -17.54
CA LYS A 77 8.83 -25.29 -18.78
C LYS A 77 9.78 -24.41 -19.62
N ASN A 78 9.77 -24.59 -20.95
CA ASN A 78 10.50 -23.76 -21.94
C ASN A 78 12.02 -23.60 -21.68
N TYR A 79 12.79 -24.69 -21.63
CA TYR A 79 14.23 -24.62 -21.30
C TYR A 79 15.15 -25.10 -22.43
N GLU A 80 16.22 -24.33 -22.71
CA GLU A 80 17.32 -24.77 -23.59
C GLU A 80 18.55 -25.25 -22.78
N LYS A 81 18.81 -24.75 -21.54
CA LYS A 81 19.91 -25.25 -20.68
C LYS A 81 19.77 -24.83 -19.19
N ILE A 82 19.41 -25.77 -18.31
CA ILE A 82 19.32 -25.58 -16.83
C ILE A 82 20.54 -26.17 -16.12
N GLU A 83 21.06 -25.47 -15.12
CA GLU A 83 22.09 -25.95 -14.20
C GLU A 83 21.59 -25.91 -12.74
N ILE A 84 21.96 -26.91 -11.93
CA ILE A 84 21.51 -27.05 -10.54
C ILE A 84 22.74 -27.17 -9.65
N ILE A 85 22.86 -26.29 -8.67
CA ILE A 85 24.03 -26.07 -7.81
C ILE A 85 23.60 -26.20 -6.35
N GLY A 86 24.37 -26.92 -5.53
CA GLY A 86 24.10 -26.96 -4.08
C GLY A 86 24.59 -25.68 -3.38
N GLU A 87 23.76 -25.10 -2.50
CA GLU A 87 24.04 -23.92 -1.69
C GLU A 87 23.85 -24.19 -0.20
N ASN A 88 24.48 -23.38 0.66
CA ASN A 88 24.50 -23.55 2.12
C ASN A 88 24.90 -24.98 2.53
N PRO A 89 26.16 -25.40 2.28
CA PRO A 89 26.62 -26.72 2.66
C PRO A 89 26.48 -26.91 4.19
N SER A 90 25.83 -28.00 4.58
CA SER A 90 25.64 -28.33 5.99
C SER A 90 26.93 -28.86 6.60
N GLU A 91 27.14 -28.62 7.90
CA GLU A 91 28.25 -29.20 8.69
C GLU A 91 28.14 -30.73 8.85
N THR A 92 27.02 -31.33 8.45
CA THR A 92 26.84 -32.78 8.43
C THR A 92 27.51 -33.38 7.18
N TYR A 93 28.01 -34.61 7.25
CA TYR A 93 28.63 -35.30 6.11
C TYR A 93 27.90 -36.60 5.80
N PHE A 94 27.77 -36.94 4.52
CA PHE A 94 27.20 -38.21 4.09
C PHE A 94 28.31 -39.14 3.58
N ASN A 95 28.28 -40.41 4.00
CA ASN A 95 29.29 -41.41 3.63
C ASN A 95 28.59 -42.66 3.07
N PHE A 96 29.12 -43.25 2.00
CA PHE A 96 28.55 -44.48 1.42
C PHE A 96 29.60 -45.37 0.74
N ILE A 97 29.23 -46.60 0.42
CA ILE A 97 30.06 -47.56 -0.32
C ILE A 97 29.42 -47.84 -1.67
N LYS A 98 30.19 -47.74 -2.76
CA LYS A 98 29.76 -48.27 -4.05
C LYS A 98 30.08 -49.76 -4.16
N GLY A 99 29.07 -50.61 -3.99
CA GLY A 99 29.23 -52.06 -4.02
C GLY A 99 29.59 -52.65 -2.65
N LEU A 100 30.20 -53.84 -2.63
CA LEU A 100 30.49 -54.59 -1.40
C LEU A 100 31.95 -54.50 -0.93
N GLU A 101 32.80 -53.77 -1.66
CA GLU A 101 34.23 -53.69 -1.39
C GLU A 101 34.56 -52.43 -0.58
N ALA A 102 35.31 -52.61 0.51
CA ALA A 102 35.57 -51.55 1.50
C ALA A 102 36.47 -50.42 0.96
N ASP A 103 37.21 -50.66 -0.12
CA ASP A 103 38.03 -49.67 -0.84
C ASP A 103 37.21 -48.72 -1.73
N LYS A 104 35.92 -49.00 -1.92
CA LYS A 104 34.95 -48.13 -2.62
C LYS A 104 34.16 -47.23 -1.66
N TRP A 105 34.67 -47.00 -0.45
CA TRP A 105 34.15 -46.04 0.50
C TRP A 105 34.35 -44.61 -0.03
N ILE A 106 33.25 -43.90 -0.22
CA ILE A 106 33.24 -42.47 -0.55
C ILE A 106 32.88 -41.72 0.73
N LYS A 107 33.83 -40.89 1.17
CA LYS A 107 33.75 -40.08 2.40
C LYS A 107 33.42 -38.63 2.09
N ASP A 108 32.84 -37.97 3.07
CA ASP A 108 32.68 -36.52 3.11
C ASP A 108 31.88 -35.99 1.90
N VAL A 109 30.87 -36.76 1.47
CA VAL A 109 29.95 -36.30 0.41
C VAL A 109 29.25 -35.05 0.93
N LYS A 110 29.35 -33.99 0.14
CA LYS A 110 28.74 -32.71 0.43
C LYS A 110 27.23 -32.85 0.48
N VAL A 111 26.66 -32.21 1.50
CA VAL A 111 25.23 -32.08 1.69
C VAL A 111 24.89 -30.60 1.82
N TYR A 112 23.74 -30.21 1.30
CA TYR A 112 23.38 -28.82 1.07
C TYR A 112 22.02 -28.54 1.69
N GLU A 113 21.87 -27.44 2.40
CA GLU A 113 20.58 -27.05 2.96
C GLU A 113 19.62 -26.58 1.86
N ASN A 114 20.17 -25.98 0.79
CA ASN A 114 19.41 -25.47 -0.36
C ASN A 114 20.04 -25.91 -1.68
N LEU A 115 19.25 -25.99 -2.74
CA LEU A 115 19.76 -26.14 -4.11
C LEU A 115 19.33 -24.93 -4.95
N ARG A 116 20.28 -24.28 -5.62
CA ARG A 116 20.03 -23.22 -6.58
C ARG A 116 19.87 -23.77 -7.99
N VAL A 117 18.86 -23.30 -8.70
CA VAL A 117 18.63 -23.59 -10.11
C VAL A 117 18.91 -22.32 -10.92
N THR A 118 19.76 -22.46 -11.94
CA THR A 118 20.21 -21.36 -12.81
C THR A 118 19.93 -21.68 -14.28
N GLY A 119 19.88 -20.64 -15.13
CA GLY A 119 19.73 -20.80 -16.59
C GLY A 119 18.28 -20.84 -17.12
N ILE A 120 17.32 -20.31 -16.36
CA ILE A 120 15.88 -20.32 -16.70
C ILE A 120 15.43 -19.02 -17.39
N SER A 121 16.06 -17.88 -17.08
CA SER A 121 16.05 -16.64 -17.87
C SER A 121 17.26 -15.76 -17.49
N LYS A 122 17.51 -14.64 -18.18
CA LYS A 122 18.73 -13.82 -18.01
C LYS A 122 18.89 -13.17 -16.62
N ASN A 123 17.81 -13.09 -15.82
CA ASN A 123 17.76 -12.25 -14.61
C ASN A 123 17.17 -12.87 -13.33
N GLU A 124 16.86 -14.18 -13.23
CA GLU A 124 16.38 -14.76 -11.96
C GLU A 124 16.88 -16.21 -11.75
N ASP A 125 17.64 -16.45 -10.68
CA ASP A 125 17.99 -17.77 -10.13
C ASP A 125 17.09 -18.10 -8.94
N PHE A 126 16.90 -19.38 -8.59
CA PHE A 126 16.04 -19.73 -7.44
C PHE A 126 16.47 -20.92 -6.60
N LEU A 127 15.97 -20.95 -5.35
CA LEU A 127 16.32 -21.93 -4.33
C LEU A 127 15.25 -22.98 -4.09
N ILE A 128 15.69 -24.21 -3.87
CA ILE A 128 14.92 -25.37 -3.42
C ILE A 128 15.35 -25.67 -1.98
N SER A 129 14.41 -25.65 -1.04
CA SER A 129 14.65 -25.95 0.39
C SER A 129 13.75 -27.10 0.88
N SER A 130 14.12 -27.80 1.96
CA SER A 130 13.28 -28.88 2.54
C SER A 130 13.30 -28.88 4.09
N SER A 131 12.15 -28.99 4.78
CA SER A 131 12.09 -29.07 6.27
C SER A 131 11.58 -30.40 6.82
N GLN A 132 11.80 -30.59 8.12
CA GLN A 132 11.46 -31.80 8.87
C GLN A 132 10.09 -31.79 9.61
N SER A 133 9.23 -30.77 9.48
CA SER A 133 7.99 -30.69 10.30
C SER A 133 6.87 -31.70 9.96
N GLY A 134 7.16 -32.75 9.19
CA GLY A 134 6.31 -33.95 9.09
C GLY A 134 5.56 -34.14 7.77
N LYS A 135 5.80 -33.30 6.76
CA LYS A 135 5.38 -33.51 5.37
C LYS A 135 6.45 -32.87 4.45
N PRO A 136 6.84 -33.47 3.31
CA PRO A 136 7.66 -32.74 2.34
C PRO A 136 6.97 -31.42 1.98
N PHE A 137 7.68 -30.31 1.86
CA PHE A 137 7.11 -29.07 1.30
C PHE A 137 8.24 -28.35 0.58
N LEU A 138 7.88 -27.60 -0.46
CA LEU A 138 8.79 -26.86 -1.31
C LEU A 138 8.52 -25.38 -1.08
N SER A 139 9.49 -24.65 -0.51
CA SER A 139 9.43 -23.20 -0.49
C SER A 139 10.13 -22.66 -1.74
N ILE A 140 9.37 -22.06 -2.65
CA ILE A 140 9.88 -21.34 -3.82
C ILE A 140 9.83 -19.85 -3.48
N GLN A 141 10.91 -19.10 -3.71
CA GLN A 141 10.88 -17.64 -3.48
C GLN A 141 9.87 -16.96 -4.42
N ASP A 142 9.31 -15.83 -3.97
CA ASP A 142 8.04 -15.24 -4.41
C ASP A 142 7.91 -14.96 -5.93
N ASN A 143 8.98 -15.00 -6.71
CA ASN A 143 8.98 -14.53 -8.08
C ASN A 143 8.71 -15.54 -9.21
N LEU A 144 8.61 -16.86 -8.96
CA LEU A 144 9.03 -17.87 -9.96
C LEU A 144 7.96 -18.86 -10.46
N LYS A 145 6.67 -18.50 -10.38
CA LYS A 145 5.55 -19.43 -10.64
C LYS A 145 5.31 -19.79 -12.13
N ASN A 146 6.02 -19.18 -13.08
CA ASN A 146 5.81 -19.38 -14.53
C ASN A 146 6.67 -20.50 -15.17
N TYR A 147 7.60 -21.09 -14.42
CA TYR A 147 8.65 -21.96 -14.95
C TYR A 147 8.46 -23.45 -14.71
N PHE A 148 7.39 -23.84 -14.01
CA PHE A 148 7.07 -25.24 -13.74
C PHE A 148 5.71 -25.61 -14.32
N TYR A 149 5.56 -26.85 -14.81
CA TYR A 149 4.27 -27.48 -15.03
C TYR A 149 4.20 -28.79 -14.26
N LEU A 150 3.00 -29.12 -13.79
CA LEU A 150 2.72 -30.35 -13.07
C LEU A 150 2.45 -31.48 -14.06
N ASP A 151 3.15 -32.61 -13.89
CA ASP A 151 2.86 -33.84 -14.63
C ASP A 151 2.60 -34.95 -13.58
N ALA A 152 1.35 -35.13 -13.16
CA ALA A 152 1.00 -36.02 -12.05
C ALA A 152 0.29 -37.30 -12.56
N ASP A 153 0.81 -38.47 -12.19
CA ASP A 153 0.17 -39.79 -12.37
C ASP A 153 -0.84 -40.11 -11.23
N ILE A 154 -1.36 -39.09 -10.52
CA ILE A 154 -2.21 -39.22 -9.33
C ILE A 154 -3.36 -38.21 -9.44
N PRO A 155 -4.60 -38.52 -8.97
CA PRO A 155 -5.68 -37.54 -8.94
C PRO A 155 -5.29 -36.33 -8.07
N ALA A 156 -5.14 -35.17 -8.70
CA ALA A 156 -4.84 -33.91 -8.05
C ALA A 156 -6.00 -32.93 -8.26
N GLN A 157 -6.31 -32.15 -7.24
CA GLN A 157 -7.34 -31.12 -7.24
C GLN A 157 -6.68 -29.79 -6.84
N PHE A 158 -6.99 -28.74 -7.59
CA PHE A 158 -6.49 -27.38 -7.33
C PHE A 158 -7.61 -26.60 -6.65
N ASP A 159 -7.37 -26.09 -5.44
CA ASP A 159 -8.25 -25.18 -4.69
C ASP A 159 -7.38 -24.12 -3.98
N ASP A 160 -7.77 -22.83 -4.03
CA ASP A 160 -7.18 -21.72 -3.25
C ASP A 160 -5.64 -21.63 -3.20
N GLY A 161 -4.95 -21.77 -4.34
CA GLY A 161 -3.48 -21.69 -4.39
C GLY A 161 -2.76 -22.85 -3.70
N HIS A 162 -3.52 -23.85 -3.26
CA HIS A 162 -3.06 -25.09 -2.68
C HIS A 162 -3.21 -26.23 -3.71
N LEU A 163 -2.08 -26.81 -4.11
CA LEU A 163 -2.12 -28.06 -4.86
C LEU A 163 -2.39 -29.20 -3.87
N THR A 164 -3.59 -29.78 -3.95
CA THR A 164 -4.00 -30.89 -3.10
C THR A 164 -3.91 -32.20 -3.86
N VAL A 165 -3.03 -33.10 -3.40
CA VAL A 165 -2.87 -34.44 -4.00
C VAL A 165 -3.52 -35.48 -3.08
N GLN A 166 -4.53 -36.17 -3.58
CA GLN A 166 -5.27 -37.20 -2.83
C GLN A 166 -4.50 -38.54 -2.85
N LEU A 167 -3.97 -38.95 -1.70
CA LEU A 167 -3.43 -40.29 -1.49
C LEU A 167 -4.48 -41.18 -0.80
N LYS A 168 -4.37 -42.51 -0.95
CA LYS A 168 -5.42 -43.44 -0.54
C LYS A 168 -5.68 -43.39 0.98
N ASN A 169 -4.74 -42.87 1.78
CA ASN A 169 -4.81 -42.70 3.24
C ASN A 169 -4.46 -41.29 3.77
N GLY A 170 -4.59 -40.20 2.99
CA GLY A 170 -4.46 -38.83 3.53
C GLY A 170 -4.19 -37.72 2.51
N THR A 171 -4.41 -36.47 2.95
CA THR A 171 -4.27 -35.25 2.13
C THR A 171 -2.90 -34.59 2.30
N PHE A 172 -2.23 -34.33 1.18
CA PHE A 172 -0.98 -33.57 1.09
C PHE A 172 -1.20 -32.25 0.34
N GLU A 173 -0.68 -31.16 0.88
CA GLU A 173 -1.00 -29.79 0.48
C GLU A 173 0.31 -29.00 0.26
N LEU A 174 0.50 -28.44 -0.94
CA LEU A 174 1.67 -27.63 -1.30
C LEU A 174 1.28 -26.15 -1.35
N ASN A 175 2.00 -25.28 -0.64
CA ASN A 175 1.67 -23.85 -0.50
C ASN A 175 2.48 -22.99 -1.48
N LEU A 176 1.80 -22.29 -2.39
CA LEU A 176 2.40 -21.36 -3.36
C LEU A 176 1.92 -19.93 -3.06
N THR A 177 2.35 -19.36 -1.95
CA THR A 177 2.21 -17.92 -1.59
C THR A 177 3.42 -17.20 -2.23
N GLN A 178 3.40 -16.15 -3.05
CA GLN A 178 2.69 -14.87 -2.97
C GLN A 178 2.28 -14.28 -4.36
N LYS A 179 2.86 -14.73 -5.49
CA LYS A 179 2.58 -14.22 -6.87
C LYS A 179 1.27 -14.63 -7.59
N ILE A 180 0.24 -15.07 -6.85
CA ILE A 180 -1.09 -15.24 -7.47
C ILE A 180 -1.89 -13.93 -7.41
N GLN A 181 -1.56 -13.02 -6.49
CA GLN A 181 -2.23 -11.72 -6.37
C GLN A 181 -2.04 -10.86 -7.64
N ASP A 182 -0.82 -10.73 -8.17
CA ASP A 182 -0.58 -9.93 -9.40
C ASP A 182 -1.13 -10.55 -10.70
N PHE A 183 -1.43 -11.86 -10.71
CA PHE A 183 -2.08 -12.52 -11.86
C PHE A 183 -3.60 -12.38 -11.78
N TYR A 184 -4.16 -12.23 -10.57
CA TYR A 184 -5.55 -11.83 -10.35
C TYR A 184 -5.76 -10.32 -10.53
N ASP A 185 -4.76 -9.48 -10.26
CA ASP A 185 -4.89 -8.03 -10.44
C ASP A 185 -4.92 -7.60 -11.93
N LYS A 186 -4.67 -8.52 -12.87
CA LYS A 186 -4.80 -8.28 -14.32
C LYS A 186 -5.64 -9.30 -15.08
N SER A 187 -6.19 -10.32 -14.41
CA SER A 187 -7.27 -11.13 -14.96
C SER A 187 -8.50 -10.78 -14.16
N PRO A 188 -9.47 -10.01 -14.70
CA PRO A 188 -10.65 -9.63 -13.93
C PRO A 188 -11.25 -10.91 -13.36
N GLU A 189 -11.25 -11.06 -12.04
CA GLU A 189 -12.03 -12.10 -11.40
C GLU A 189 -13.44 -11.93 -11.94
N SER A 190 -13.91 -12.92 -12.70
CA SER A 190 -15.34 -12.99 -12.98
C SER A 190 -16.03 -13.03 -11.62
N GLN A 191 -16.95 -12.11 -11.37
CA GLN A 191 -17.84 -12.15 -10.21
C GLN A 191 -18.24 -13.59 -9.90
N SER A 192 -18.07 -14.02 -8.65
CA SER A 192 -18.36 -15.39 -8.23
C SER A 192 -19.21 -15.40 -6.97
N ILE A 193 -19.95 -16.48 -6.75
CA ILE A 193 -20.74 -16.66 -5.53
C ILE A 193 -19.83 -17.31 -4.48
N VAL A 194 -19.42 -16.55 -3.46
CA VAL A 194 -18.66 -17.09 -2.32
C VAL A 194 -19.52 -18.03 -1.51
N PHE A 195 -20.72 -17.58 -1.13
CA PHE A 195 -21.79 -18.45 -0.66
C PHE A 195 -23.15 -17.83 -0.99
N SER A 196 -24.18 -18.66 -1.06
CA SER A 196 -25.57 -18.24 -1.18
C SER A 196 -26.49 -19.34 -0.68
N THR A 197 -27.33 -19.02 0.31
CA THR A 197 -28.15 -19.99 1.05
C THR A 197 -29.59 -19.51 1.22
N TYR A 198 -30.50 -20.48 1.36
CA TYR A 198 -31.86 -20.23 1.85
C TYR A 198 -31.92 -20.31 3.39
N LEU A 199 -32.83 -19.55 3.99
CA LEU A 199 -33.19 -19.61 5.40
C LEU A 199 -34.70 -19.41 5.56
N GLY A 200 -35.45 -20.49 5.74
CA GLY A 200 -36.90 -20.43 5.94
C GLY A 200 -37.47 -21.71 6.55
N GLY A 201 -38.80 -21.74 6.65
CA GLY A 201 -39.63 -22.87 7.05
C GLY A 201 -40.74 -23.14 6.03
N THR A 202 -41.89 -23.60 6.48
CA THR A 202 -43.00 -24.03 5.60
C THR A 202 -43.82 -22.85 5.02
N TYR A 203 -43.75 -21.66 5.64
CA TYR A 203 -44.48 -20.45 5.24
C TYR A 203 -43.49 -19.35 4.81
N SER A 204 -44.01 -18.17 4.47
CA SER A 204 -43.19 -17.05 4.04
C SER A 204 -42.28 -16.52 5.16
N ASP A 205 -41.03 -16.24 4.83
CA ASP A 205 -39.99 -15.75 5.72
C ASP A 205 -39.19 -14.65 5.00
N HIS A 206 -38.97 -13.52 5.67
CA HIS A 206 -38.33 -12.35 5.08
C HIS A 206 -37.18 -11.85 5.93
N ALA A 207 -36.13 -11.34 5.28
CA ALA A 207 -35.05 -10.57 5.90
C ALA A 207 -35.08 -9.15 5.37
N PHE A 208 -35.07 -8.15 6.26
CA PHE A 208 -35.14 -6.73 5.93
C PHE A 208 -33.81 -6.00 6.07
N ASP A 209 -32.90 -6.51 6.90
CA ASP A 209 -31.59 -5.92 7.11
C ASP A 209 -30.56 -6.98 7.53
N LEU A 210 -29.29 -6.66 7.31
CA LEU A 210 -28.16 -7.47 7.73
C LEU A 210 -27.04 -6.62 8.33
N ALA A 211 -26.18 -7.26 9.12
CA ALA A 211 -24.99 -6.66 9.71
C ALA A 211 -23.90 -7.73 9.92
N LEU A 212 -22.67 -7.28 10.10
CA LEU A 212 -21.53 -8.15 10.40
C LEU A 212 -21.05 -7.95 11.83
N ASP A 213 -20.64 -9.03 12.48
CA ASP A 213 -19.81 -8.93 13.69
C ASP A 213 -18.32 -8.79 13.35
N GLN A 214 -17.49 -8.57 14.37
CA GLN A 214 -16.03 -8.43 14.22
C GLN A 214 -15.33 -9.69 13.67
N SER A 215 -15.98 -10.86 13.72
CA SER A 215 -15.47 -12.11 13.16
C SER A 215 -15.95 -12.34 11.73
N GLY A 216 -16.73 -11.41 11.15
CA GLY A 216 -17.32 -11.54 9.82
C GLY A 216 -18.54 -12.44 9.75
N ASN A 217 -19.12 -12.85 10.89
CA ASN A 217 -20.37 -13.60 10.91
C ASN A 217 -21.55 -12.70 10.54
N VAL A 218 -22.50 -13.26 9.80
CA VAL A 218 -23.64 -12.51 9.26
C VAL A 218 -24.81 -12.57 10.21
N VAL A 219 -25.31 -11.42 10.63
CA VAL A 219 -26.54 -11.30 11.39
C VAL A 219 -27.62 -10.78 10.47
N VAL A 220 -28.76 -11.47 10.41
CA VAL A 220 -29.93 -11.08 9.62
C VAL A 220 -31.11 -10.81 10.55
N SER A 221 -31.92 -9.82 10.21
CA SER A 221 -33.18 -9.53 10.90
C SER A 221 -34.34 -9.44 9.92
N GLY A 222 -35.49 -9.94 10.33
CA GLY A 222 -36.73 -9.76 9.59
C GLY A 222 -37.93 -10.32 10.33
N ASN A 223 -38.80 -11.01 9.60
CA ASN A 223 -39.99 -11.64 10.16
C ASN A 223 -40.28 -13.01 9.54
N THR A 224 -41.03 -13.81 10.27
CA THR A 224 -41.32 -15.19 9.89
C THR A 224 -42.78 -15.50 10.13
N TYR A 225 -43.42 -16.14 9.17
CA TYR A 225 -44.74 -16.77 9.37
C TYR A 225 -44.59 -18.25 9.74
N SER A 226 -43.40 -18.82 9.54
CA SER A 226 -43.03 -20.21 9.78
C SER A 226 -42.82 -20.53 11.26
N THR A 227 -43.44 -21.61 11.74
CA THR A 227 -43.21 -22.16 13.10
C THR A 227 -42.03 -23.13 13.16
N ASP A 228 -41.46 -23.45 12.00
CA ASP A 228 -40.44 -24.46 11.76
C ASP A 228 -39.16 -23.88 11.14
N ILE A 229 -39.00 -22.54 11.13
CA ILE A 229 -37.73 -21.93 10.78
C ILE A 229 -36.69 -22.28 11.88
N PRO A 230 -35.44 -22.66 11.53
CA PRO A 230 -34.47 -23.11 12.52
C PRO A 230 -34.07 -22.02 13.52
N VAL A 231 -34.19 -22.34 14.81
CA VAL A 231 -33.84 -21.44 15.93
C VAL A 231 -32.87 -22.12 16.91
N PRO A 232 -31.70 -22.61 16.45
CA PRO A 232 -30.76 -23.25 17.34
C PRO A 232 -30.28 -22.24 18.39
N ASN A 233 -30.22 -22.63 19.66
CA ASN A 233 -29.64 -21.82 20.74
C ASN A 233 -30.22 -20.39 20.89
N GLY A 234 -31.46 -20.14 20.44
CA GLY A 234 -32.10 -18.83 20.53
C GLY A 234 -32.65 -18.49 21.92
N TYR A 235 -32.88 -17.19 22.14
CA TYR A 235 -33.58 -16.65 23.31
C TYR A 235 -35.01 -17.21 23.43
N ASP A 236 -35.76 -17.16 22.34
CA ASP A 236 -37.07 -17.79 22.20
C ASP A 236 -37.05 -18.74 20.99
N THR A 237 -37.47 -19.97 21.25
CA THR A 237 -37.55 -21.04 20.26
C THR A 237 -38.98 -21.38 19.89
N THR A 238 -39.97 -20.63 20.38
CA THR A 238 -41.39 -20.84 20.08
C THR A 238 -41.97 -19.58 19.47
N LYS A 239 -42.38 -19.67 18.20
CA LYS A 239 -43.11 -18.59 17.55
C LYS A 239 -44.47 -18.36 18.23
N GLY A 240 -44.87 -17.11 18.33
CA GLY A 240 -46.23 -16.68 18.60
C GLY A 240 -47.23 -17.11 17.50
N THR A 241 -48.38 -16.45 17.44
CA THR A 241 -49.48 -16.93 16.59
C THR A 241 -49.31 -16.56 15.13
N THR A 242 -49.19 -15.27 14.82
CA THR A 242 -49.28 -14.77 13.44
C THR A 242 -47.93 -14.65 12.77
N CYS A 243 -47.09 -13.72 13.22
CA CYS A 243 -45.81 -13.41 12.60
C CYS A 243 -44.93 -12.73 13.63
N ASP A 244 -43.74 -13.28 13.85
CA ASP A 244 -42.82 -12.77 14.86
C ASP A 244 -41.57 -12.22 14.18
N MET A 245 -40.81 -11.40 14.90
CA MET A 245 -39.47 -11.06 14.45
C MET A 245 -38.61 -12.31 14.43
N TYR A 246 -37.79 -12.44 13.39
CA TYR A 246 -36.78 -13.48 13.30
C TYR A 246 -35.41 -12.83 13.20
N ILE A 247 -34.52 -13.20 14.11
CA ILE A 247 -33.13 -12.73 14.12
C ILE A 247 -32.24 -13.95 14.17
N ALA A 248 -31.27 -14.00 13.27
CA ALA A 248 -30.39 -15.14 13.10
C ALA A 248 -28.96 -14.72 12.82
N LYS A 249 -28.02 -15.58 13.21
CA LYS A 249 -26.59 -15.39 12.99
C LYS A 249 -26.02 -16.60 12.24
N LEU A 250 -25.49 -16.37 11.06
CA LEU A 250 -24.78 -17.34 10.25
C LEU A 250 -23.26 -17.18 10.41
N SER A 251 -22.51 -18.27 10.25
CA SER A 251 -21.06 -18.23 10.16
C SER A 251 -20.60 -17.38 8.96
N SER A 252 -19.39 -16.84 9.03
CA SER A 252 -18.81 -15.98 7.98
C SER A 252 -18.71 -16.62 6.59
N ASP A 253 -18.72 -17.95 6.52
CA ASP A 253 -18.73 -18.75 5.30
C ASP A 253 -20.14 -19.14 4.82
N GLY A 254 -21.19 -18.77 5.56
CA GLY A 254 -22.59 -19.06 5.23
C GLY A 254 -23.03 -20.52 5.40
N GLN A 255 -22.16 -21.40 5.90
CA GLN A 255 -22.42 -22.84 5.98
C GLN A 255 -23.11 -23.28 7.26
N ASN A 256 -23.06 -22.47 8.33
CA ASN A 256 -23.64 -22.81 9.63
C ASN A 256 -24.57 -21.71 10.13
N LEU A 257 -25.76 -22.09 10.57
CA LEU A 257 -26.61 -21.24 11.41
C LEU A 257 -26.15 -21.38 12.88
N LEU A 258 -25.44 -20.38 13.39
CA LEU A 258 -24.88 -20.38 14.74
C LEU A 258 -25.97 -20.29 15.79
N TRP A 259 -26.92 -19.38 15.59
CA TRP A 259 -28.14 -19.28 16.36
C TRP A 259 -29.26 -18.58 15.60
N GLY A 260 -30.50 -18.80 16.02
CA GLY A 260 -31.69 -18.07 15.55
C GLY A 260 -32.73 -17.97 16.66
N THR A 261 -33.51 -16.89 16.70
CA THR A 261 -34.53 -16.67 17.73
C THR A 261 -35.77 -16.00 17.16
N TYR A 262 -36.92 -16.30 17.77
CA TYR A 262 -38.12 -15.49 17.64
C TYR A 262 -38.10 -14.35 18.65
N ILE A 263 -38.75 -13.23 18.33
CA ILE A 263 -39.16 -12.20 19.29
C ILE A 263 -40.52 -11.68 18.85
N GLY A 264 -41.55 -11.94 19.64
CA GLY A 264 -42.91 -11.57 19.24
C GLY A 264 -43.96 -11.92 20.27
N GLY A 265 -45.21 -11.84 19.85
CA GLY A 265 -46.39 -12.07 20.67
C GLY A 265 -47.54 -12.66 19.86
N THR A 266 -48.74 -12.17 20.09
CA THR A 266 -49.96 -12.69 19.46
C THR A 266 -50.32 -12.02 18.14
N TYR A 267 -49.60 -10.97 17.75
CA TYR A 267 -49.88 -10.17 16.55
C TYR A 267 -48.67 -10.14 15.62
N GLU A 268 -48.64 -9.23 14.64
CA GLU A 268 -47.56 -9.16 13.65
C GLU A 268 -46.42 -8.27 14.14
N GLU A 269 -45.26 -8.88 14.35
CA GLU A 269 -43.99 -8.19 14.60
C GLU A 269 -43.03 -8.30 13.41
N ALA A 270 -42.14 -7.33 13.28
CA ALA A 270 -41.08 -7.35 12.27
C ALA A 270 -39.86 -6.56 12.76
N ALA A 271 -38.66 -7.09 12.49
CA ALA A 271 -37.39 -6.40 12.71
C ALA A 271 -36.85 -5.84 11.39
N PHE A 272 -37.06 -4.54 11.15
CA PHE A 272 -36.72 -3.86 9.90
C PHE A 272 -35.26 -3.44 9.81
N SER A 273 -34.53 -3.37 10.92
CA SER A 273 -33.12 -2.98 10.93
C SER A 273 -32.34 -3.68 12.03
N VAL A 274 -31.07 -3.98 11.76
CA VAL A 274 -30.14 -4.61 12.69
C VAL A 274 -28.74 -4.02 12.58
N LYS A 275 -28.05 -3.89 13.71
CA LYS A 275 -26.65 -3.48 13.83
C LYS A 275 -25.97 -4.30 14.92
N VAL A 276 -24.65 -4.47 14.81
CA VAL A 276 -23.84 -5.19 15.79
C VAL A 276 -22.87 -4.20 16.41
N ASN A 277 -22.80 -4.17 17.75
CA ASN A 277 -21.87 -3.29 18.44
C ASN A 277 -20.47 -3.91 18.58
N SER A 278 -19.55 -3.15 19.18
CA SER A 278 -18.16 -3.58 19.39
C SER A 278 -18.00 -4.79 20.32
N LEU A 279 -19.03 -5.11 21.12
CA LEU A 279 -19.09 -6.30 21.99
C LEU A 279 -19.71 -7.52 21.28
N GLY A 280 -20.15 -7.37 20.04
CA GLY A 280 -20.86 -8.39 19.28
C GLY A 280 -22.34 -8.54 19.65
N GLU A 281 -22.90 -7.65 20.48
CA GLU A 281 -24.32 -7.61 20.84
C GLU A 281 -25.15 -7.09 19.67
N ILE A 282 -26.38 -7.59 19.55
CA ILE A 282 -27.24 -7.35 18.39
C ILE A 282 -28.29 -6.33 18.75
N VAL A 283 -28.21 -5.13 18.19
CA VAL A 283 -29.24 -4.10 18.30
C VAL A 283 -30.14 -4.18 17.09
N PHE A 284 -31.44 -4.32 17.31
CA PHE A 284 -32.42 -4.42 16.23
C PHE A 284 -33.63 -3.55 16.52
N GLY A 285 -34.35 -3.16 15.48
CA GLY A 285 -35.54 -2.35 15.63
C GLY A 285 -36.57 -2.64 14.58
N GLY A 286 -37.80 -2.30 14.90
CA GLY A 286 -38.92 -2.45 13.99
C GLY A 286 -40.24 -2.21 14.68
N ARG A 287 -41.16 -3.15 14.55
CA ARG A 287 -42.54 -3.03 15.00
C ARG A 287 -42.93 -4.10 16.00
N ALA A 288 -43.44 -3.68 17.15
CA ALA A 288 -43.92 -4.55 18.21
C ALA A 288 -45.41 -4.34 18.51
N ASN A 289 -45.99 -5.31 19.21
CA ASN A 289 -47.32 -5.22 19.80
C ASN A 289 -47.25 -5.19 21.33
N ALA A 290 -48.41 -5.06 21.97
CA ALA A 290 -48.51 -4.86 23.41
C ALA A 290 -47.80 -5.95 24.22
N ASP A 291 -47.89 -7.20 23.76
CA ASP A 291 -47.36 -8.40 24.40
C ASP A 291 -45.94 -8.78 23.95
N THR A 292 -45.31 -8.02 23.05
CA THR A 292 -43.91 -8.25 22.68
C THR A 292 -42.99 -8.06 23.90
N PRO A 293 -42.03 -8.99 24.16
CA PRO A 293 -41.14 -8.95 25.32
C PRO A 293 -40.36 -7.63 25.46
N ALA A 294 -40.31 -7.08 26.67
CA ALA A 294 -39.59 -5.85 26.99
C ALA A 294 -39.16 -5.85 28.47
N PRO A 295 -38.10 -6.61 28.83
CA PRO A 295 -37.85 -7.02 30.22
C PRO A 295 -37.47 -5.88 31.17
N ASN A 296 -36.87 -4.79 30.66
CA ASN A 296 -36.29 -3.73 31.49
C ASN A 296 -36.71 -2.30 31.11
N VAL A 297 -37.50 -2.10 30.04
CA VAL A 297 -37.95 -0.77 29.59
C VAL A 297 -39.32 -0.87 28.89
N THR A 298 -40.37 -0.24 29.41
CA THR A 298 -41.70 -0.23 28.76
C THR A 298 -42.30 1.17 28.76
N GLN A 299 -42.77 1.68 27.61
CA GLN A 299 -43.50 2.96 27.56
C GLN A 299 -44.90 2.91 26.90
N SER A 300 -45.47 1.76 26.51
CA SER A 300 -46.88 1.71 26.04
C SER A 300 -47.44 0.27 25.92
N SER A 301 -48.77 0.12 26.02
CA SER A 301 -49.55 -1.14 25.89
C SER A 301 -50.37 -1.23 24.61
N GLU A 302 -50.02 -0.45 23.58
CA GLU A 302 -50.71 -0.42 22.28
C GLU A 302 -50.12 -1.47 21.31
N ASN A 303 -50.85 -1.76 20.23
CA ASN A 303 -50.35 -2.57 19.11
C ASN A 303 -49.72 -1.66 18.05
N TYR A 304 -48.85 -2.20 17.18
CA TYR A 304 -48.13 -1.47 16.12
C TYR A 304 -47.30 -0.29 16.65
N GLN A 305 -46.28 -0.59 17.45
CA GLN A 305 -45.42 0.36 18.13
C GLN A 305 -43.99 0.33 17.58
N ILE A 306 -43.30 1.48 17.67
CA ILE A 306 -41.86 1.56 17.51
C ILE A 306 -41.18 0.71 18.59
N TYR A 307 -40.35 -0.24 18.15
CA TYR A 307 -39.61 -1.14 19.02
C TYR A 307 -38.12 -1.12 18.70
N ILE A 308 -37.31 -1.10 19.76
CA ILE A 308 -35.86 -1.30 19.70
C ILE A 308 -35.50 -2.34 20.75
N GLY A 309 -34.81 -3.41 20.34
CA GLY A 309 -34.32 -4.45 21.24
C GLY A 309 -32.81 -4.65 21.13
N LYS A 310 -32.23 -5.28 22.15
CA LYS A 310 -30.83 -5.69 22.15
C LYS A 310 -30.68 -7.11 22.66
N LEU A 311 -30.06 -7.98 21.86
CA LEU A 311 -29.72 -9.36 22.25
C LEU A 311 -28.24 -9.47 22.63
N SER A 312 -27.91 -10.41 23.51
CA SER A 312 -26.54 -10.85 23.75
C SER A 312 -25.91 -11.39 22.46
N SER A 313 -24.58 -11.37 22.38
CA SER A 313 -23.82 -11.79 21.19
C SER A 313 -24.03 -13.27 20.78
N ASP A 314 -24.43 -14.10 21.74
CA ASP A 314 -24.78 -15.50 21.55
C ASP A 314 -26.28 -15.74 21.29
N GLY A 315 -27.09 -14.68 21.20
CA GLY A 315 -28.51 -14.74 20.88
C GLY A 315 -29.42 -15.26 22.01
N ARG A 316 -28.87 -15.57 23.19
CA ARG A 316 -29.61 -16.26 24.27
C ARG A 316 -30.37 -15.35 25.22
N ASN A 317 -30.06 -14.05 25.27
CA ASN A 317 -30.67 -13.13 26.22
C ASN A 317 -31.13 -11.85 25.53
N LEU A 318 -32.39 -11.49 25.74
CA LEU A 318 -32.89 -10.14 25.45
C LEU A 318 -32.47 -9.20 26.59
N LEU A 319 -31.42 -8.42 26.36
CA LEU A 319 -30.81 -7.51 27.34
C LEU A 319 -31.75 -6.35 27.68
N PHE A 320 -32.38 -5.77 26.66
CA PHE A 320 -33.53 -4.87 26.81
C PHE A 320 -34.44 -4.93 25.58
N GLY A 321 -35.66 -4.43 25.75
CA GLY A 321 -36.59 -4.09 24.69
C GLY A 321 -37.29 -2.80 25.08
N THR A 322 -37.37 -1.83 24.17
CA THR A 322 -37.96 -0.50 24.40
C THR A 322 -39.11 -0.28 23.42
N LYS A 323 -40.31 -0.08 23.96
CA LYS A 323 -41.54 0.25 23.21
C LYS A 323 -41.87 1.72 23.40
N LEU A 324 -41.87 2.52 22.33
CA LEU A 324 -42.06 3.99 22.40
C LEU A 324 -43.48 4.47 22.07
N GLY A 325 -44.37 3.58 21.62
CA GLY A 325 -45.72 3.92 21.17
C GLY A 325 -45.85 4.03 19.65
N GLY A 326 -47.07 4.29 19.19
CA GLY A 326 -47.50 4.13 17.80
C GLY A 326 -46.56 4.64 16.71
N GLY A 327 -46.50 3.91 15.60
CA GLY A 327 -45.59 4.15 14.49
C GLY A 327 -44.80 2.90 14.14
N GLN A 328 -43.92 3.02 13.14
CA GLN A 328 -43.08 1.93 12.68
C GLN A 328 -41.64 2.43 12.47
N LEU A 329 -40.68 1.78 13.14
CA LEU A 329 -39.26 2.04 12.90
C LEU A 329 -38.88 1.51 11.52
N SER A 330 -38.16 2.32 10.74
CA SER A 330 -37.67 1.93 9.42
C SER A 330 -36.21 1.52 9.45
N ARG A 331 -35.33 2.34 10.05
CA ARG A 331 -33.89 2.09 10.13
C ARG A 331 -33.29 2.59 11.45
N LEU A 332 -32.21 1.95 11.89
CA LEU A 332 -31.39 2.40 13.02
C LEU A 332 -29.89 2.33 12.69
N VAL A 333 -29.12 3.14 13.42
CA VAL A 333 -27.65 3.19 13.37
C VAL A 333 -27.10 3.38 14.79
N LEU A 334 -25.84 3.00 14.99
CA LEU A 334 -25.13 3.11 16.26
C LEU A 334 -24.00 4.12 16.14
N ASP A 335 -23.72 4.86 17.21
CA ASP A 335 -22.45 5.58 17.34
C ASP A 335 -21.38 4.72 18.04
N SER A 336 -20.16 5.24 18.16
CA SER A 336 -19.02 4.56 18.79
C SER A 336 -19.18 4.32 20.30
N SER A 337 -20.18 4.96 20.94
CA SER A 337 -20.52 4.79 22.35
C SER A 337 -21.75 3.90 22.56
N ASP A 338 -22.17 3.17 21.51
CA ASP A 338 -23.34 2.31 21.47
C ASP A 338 -24.67 3.05 21.73
N ASN A 339 -24.72 4.37 21.53
CA ASN A 339 -26.01 5.06 21.47
C ASN A 339 -26.71 4.71 20.16
N ILE A 340 -28.03 4.63 20.23
CA ILE A 340 -28.88 4.12 19.15
C ILE A 340 -29.66 5.27 18.57
N TYR A 341 -29.49 5.52 17.29
CA TYR A 341 -30.24 6.52 16.53
C TYR A 341 -31.19 5.81 15.61
N PHE A 342 -32.44 6.26 15.54
CA PHE A 342 -33.44 5.63 14.69
C PHE A 342 -34.32 6.66 14.01
N VAL A 343 -34.89 6.24 12.89
CA VAL A 343 -35.96 6.95 12.21
C VAL A 343 -37.16 6.03 12.06
N ALA A 344 -38.32 6.61 12.32
CA ALA A 344 -39.62 5.98 12.20
C ALA A 344 -40.57 6.91 11.45
N HIS A 345 -41.69 6.37 11.00
CA HIS A 345 -42.83 7.16 10.58
C HIS A 345 -44.01 6.91 11.51
N THR A 346 -44.82 7.93 11.72
CA THR A 346 -45.95 7.85 12.65
C THR A 346 -47.11 8.74 12.20
N SER A 347 -48.32 8.28 12.47
CA SER A 347 -49.57 9.07 12.36
C SER A 347 -50.01 9.61 13.72
N LYS A 348 -49.15 9.50 14.74
CA LYS A 348 -49.46 9.81 16.13
C LYS A 348 -48.72 11.08 16.57
N SER A 349 -49.47 11.99 17.17
CA SER A 349 -48.95 13.26 17.70
C SER A 349 -48.53 13.20 19.18
N ASN A 350 -48.61 12.01 19.81
CA ASN A 350 -48.39 11.83 21.25
C ASN A 350 -47.13 11.04 21.61
N LEU A 351 -46.18 10.86 20.68
CA LEU A 351 -44.87 10.29 21.02
C LEU A 351 -44.06 11.31 21.83
N ALA A 352 -43.20 10.81 22.72
CA ALA A 352 -42.37 11.67 23.55
C ALA A 352 -41.42 12.51 22.68
N CYS A 353 -41.40 13.83 22.89
CA CYS A 353 -40.42 14.72 22.29
C CYS A 353 -39.47 15.22 23.39
N LEU A 354 -38.18 14.87 23.30
CA LEU A 354 -37.17 15.20 24.30
C LEU A 354 -36.10 16.09 23.66
N ASN A 355 -36.11 17.38 24.04
CA ASN A 355 -35.17 18.40 23.54
C ASN A 355 -35.07 18.43 21.99
N GLY A 356 -36.16 18.09 21.31
CA GLY A 356 -36.22 18.02 19.85
C GLY A 356 -36.34 19.38 19.18
N TYR A 357 -35.87 19.44 17.93
CA TYR A 357 -36.02 20.58 17.02
C TYR A 357 -37.49 20.96 16.83
N ASP A 358 -38.36 19.97 16.59
CA ASP A 358 -39.81 20.13 16.50
C ASP A 358 -40.52 19.05 17.32
N CYS A 359 -41.45 19.49 18.16
CA CYS A 359 -42.27 18.63 19.00
C CYS A 359 -43.74 18.60 18.58
N SER A 360 -44.04 19.06 17.37
CA SER A 360 -45.38 19.11 16.79
C SER A 360 -45.49 18.09 15.66
N PHE A 361 -46.62 17.39 15.62
CA PHE A 361 -47.07 16.68 14.42
C PHE A 361 -47.74 17.70 13.50
N ASN A 362 -47.20 17.90 12.30
CA ASN A 362 -47.46 19.08 11.47
C ASN A 362 -48.61 18.92 10.46
N GLY A 363 -49.28 17.76 10.45
CA GLY A 363 -50.46 17.50 9.63
C GLY A 363 -50.31 16.19 8.86
N GLY A 364 -51.09 16.03 7.79
CA GLY A 364 -50.98 14.87 6.93
C GLY A 364 -51.34 13.51 7.58
N PRO A 365 -51.21 12.42 6.81
CA PRO A 365 -51.42 11.06 7.31
C PRO A 365 -50.21 10.49 8.07
N SER A 366 -49.01 11.06 7.93
CA SER A 366 -47.79 10.56 8.54
C SER A 366 -46.70 11.64 8.55
N ASP A 367 -45.92 11.67 9.64
CA ASP A 367 -44.68 12.46 9.80
C ASP A 367 -43.51 11.54 10.17
N LEU A 368 -42.27 12.03 10.03
CA LEU A 368 -41.10 11.38 10.61
C LEU A 368 -41.06 11.55 12.13
N TYR A 369 -40.59 10.52 12.80
CA TYR A 369 -40.17 10.56 14.20
C TYR A 369 -38.73 10.05 14.31
N ILE A 370 -37.84 10.93 14.74
CA ILE A 370 -36.40 10.68 14.84
C ILE A 370 -36.04 10.66 16.31
N GLY A 371 -35.27 9.68 16.75
CA GLY A 371 -34.91 9.57 18.16
C GLY A 371 -33.53 8.98 18.42
N LYS A 372 -33.08 9.22 19.65
CA LYS A 372 -31.82 8.78 20.21
C LYS A 372 -32.06 8.06 21.54
N LEU A 373 -31.63 6.81 21.63
CA LEU A 373 -31.55 6.06 22.87
C LEU A 373 -30.08 5.98 23.30
N ASN A 374 -29.84 5.96 24.61
CA ASN A 374 -28.53 5.57 25.11
C ASN A 374 -28.31 4.05 24.97
N SER A 375 -27.10 3.58 25.28
CA SER A 375 -26.74 2.15 25.18
C SER A 375 -27.57 1.19 26.06
N SER A 376 -28.28 1.72 27.07
CA SER A 376 -29.22 0.97 27.93
C SER A 376 -30.65 0.88 27.38
N GLY A 377 -30.93 1.53 26.23
CA GLY A 377 -32.24 1.54 25.61
C GLY A 377 -33.19 2.63 26.13
N THR A 378 -32.68 3.63 26.87
CA THR A 378 -33.50 4.76 27.35
C THR A 378 -33.50 5.89 26.34
N LEU A 379 -34.68 6.39 25.96
CA LEU A 379 -34.83 7.56 25.08
C LEU A 379 -34.24 8.82 25.75
N VAL A 380 -33.29 9.47 25.10
CA VAL A 380 -32.57 10.66 25.60
C VAL A 380 -32.70 11.89 24.69
N GLY A 381 -33.18 11.71 23.46
CA GLY A 381 -33.49 12.79 22.53
C GLY A 381 -34.50 12.32 21.48
N SER A 382 -35.38 13.20 21.03
CA SER A 382 -36.32 12.91 19.94
C SER A 382 -36.96 14.16 19.36
N THR A 383 -37.31 14.09 18.07
CA THR A 383 -37.99 15.17 17.33
C THR A 383 -38.97 14.59 16.31
N TYR A 384 -40.01 15.35 16.00
CA TYR A 384 -40.82 15.18 14.80
C TYR A 384 -40.18 15.92 13.62
N LEU A 385 -40.52 15.51 12.40
CA LEU A 385 -40.21 16.26 11.19
C LEU A 385 -41.22 15.93 10.08
N GLY A 386 -41.92 16.94 9.60
CA GLY A 386 -42.95 16.80 8.56
C GLY A 386 -43.62 18.13 8.25
N GLY A 387 -44.47 18.13 7.23
CA GLY A 387 -45.25 19.26 6.73
C GLY A 387 -46.77 18.98 6.81
N SER A 388 -47.53 19.57 5.89
CA SER A 388 -49.00 19.44 5.90
C SER A 388 -49.53 18.17 5.25
N ASP A 389 -48.72 17.48 4.46
CA ASP A 389 -49.07 16.31 3.66
C ASP A 389 -48.30 15.07 4.13
N SER A 390 -48.22 14.01 3.33
CA SER A 390 -47.64 12.74 3.78
C SER A 390 -46.12 12.75 3.75
N ASP A 391 -45.50 12.58 4.92
CA ASP A 391 -44.06 12.57 5.10
C ASP A 391 -43.58 11.27 5.79
N GLY A 392 -42.48 10.69 5.30
CA GLY A 392 -41.89 9.52 5.94
C GLY A 392 -42.61 8.20 5.75
N ASN A 393 -43.82 8.19 5.20
CA ASN A 393 -44.54 6.94 5.03
C ASN A 393 -43.97 6.07 3.90
N GLU A 394 -44.09 4.78 4.12
CA GLU A 394 -43.80 3.72 3.17
C GLU A 394 -44.76 3.79 1.97
N TYR A 395 -44.24 4.04 0.76
CA TYR A 395 -45.04 4.12 -0.47
C TYR A 395 -45.28 2.72 -1.03
N GLN A 396 -46.53 2.23 -0.97
CA GLN A 396 -46.89 0.95 -1.58
C GLN A 396 -46.89 1.06 -3.12
N TYR A 397 -45.96 0.35 -3.76
CA TYR A 397 -45.89 0.25 -5.21
C TYR A 397 -47.14 -0.45 -5.76
N SER A 398 -47.81 0.19 -6.72
CA SER A 398 -49.07 -0.31 -7.30
C SER A 398 -48.92 -1.59 -8.15
N PHE A 399 -47.69 -2.09 -8.34
CA PHE A 399 -47.36 -3.17 -9.28
C PHE A 399 -47.09 -4.53 -8.63
N SER A 400 -46.92 -4.59 -7.30
CA SER A 400 -46.82 -5.85 -6.55
C SER A 400 -47.48 -5.69 -5.18
N SER A 401 -48.63 -6.37 -4.98
CA SER A 401 -49.39 -6.35 -3.72
C SER A 401 -48.70 -7.07 -2.55
N PHE A 402 -47.44 -7.47 -2.72
CA PHE A 402 -46.71 -8.31 -1.76
C PHE A 402 -45.35 -7.74 -1.35
N ASP A 403 -44.90 -6.60 -1.91
CA ASP A 403 -43.60 -6.00 -1.58
C ASP A 403 -43.68 -5.06 -0.38
N TYR A 404 -42.78 -5.27 0.58
CA TYR A 404 -42.48 -4.29 1.62
C TYR A 404 -41.78 -3.08 0.96
N SER A 405 -42.39 -1.91 1.09
CA SER A 405 -41.82 -0.64 0.66
C SER A 405 -40.69 -0.20 1.59
N ILE A 406 -39.80 0.64 1.08
CA ILE A 406 -38.69 1.18 1.86
C ILE A 406 -39.16 2.46 2.55
N GLY A 407 -39.01 2.49 3.88
CA GLY A 407 -39.24 3.67 4.69
C GLY A 407 -38.04 4.62 4.74
N PRO A 408 -38.11 5.66 5.58
CA PRO A 408 -37.01 6.60 5.76
C PRO A 408 -35.71 5.91 6.18
N CYS A 409 -34.60 6.45 5.70
CA CYS A 409 -33.26 5.96 5.97
C CYS A 409 -32.53 6.93 6.92
N ILE A 410 -31.64 6.40 7.76
CA ILE A 410 -30.85 7.16 8.71
C ILE A 410 -29.38 6.73 8.64
N ALA A 411 -28.47 7.69 8.75
CA ALA A 411 -27.04 7.50 8.88
C ALA A 411 -26.45 8.55 9.84
N LEU A 412 -25.21 8.35 10.28
CA LEU A 412 -24.44 9.35 11.00
C LEU A 412 -23.28 9.83 10.13
N ASP A 413 -22.97 11.12 10.20
CA ASP A 413 -21.70 11.62 9.67
C ASP A 413 -20.54 11.41 10.67
N PHE A 414 -19.30 11.69 10.27
CA PHE A 414 -18.13 11.50 11.13
C PHE A 414 -18.07 12.45 12.34
N ASP A 415 -18.87 13.52 12.34
CA ASP A 415 -19.04 14.41 13.49
C ASP A 415 -20.15 13.91 14.45
N GLY A 416 -20.84 12.82 14.10
CA GLY A 416 -21.94 12.23 14.85
C GLY A 416 -23.30 12.90 14.62
N ASN A 417 -23.41 13.80 13.63
CA ASN A 417 -24.70 14.41 13.25
C ASN A 417 -25.59 13.38 12.56
N ILE A 418 -26.90 13.57 12.71
CA ILE A 418 -27.91 12.66 12.18
C ILE A 418 -28.25 13.08 10.75
N ILE A 419 -28.10 12.17 9.80
CA ILE A 419 -28.57 12.34 8.43
C ILE A 419 -29.79 11.45 8.22
N VAL A 420 -30.90 12.04 7.76
CA VAL A 420 -32.10 11.30 7.38
C VAL A 420 -32.46 11.61 5.94
N ALA A 421 -32.86 10.58 5.20
CA ALA A 421 -33.40 10.72 3.86
C ALA A 421 -34.77 10.03 3.81
N THR A 422 -35.75 10.71 3.22
CA THR A 422 -37.12 10.24 3.11
C THR A 422 -37.74 10.67 1.78
N LYS A 423 -38.95 10.21 1.50
CA LYS A 423 -39.88 10.87 0.59
C LYS A 423 -40.77 11.86 1.36
N THR A 424 -41.14 12.96 0.71
CA THR A 424 -42.10 13.96 1.16
C THR A 424 -43.12 14.26 0.06
N GLU A 425 -44.38 14.49 0.42
CA GLU A 425 -45.41 15.10 -0.45
C GLU A 425 -45.68 16.56 -0.08
N SER A 426 -45.02 17.04 0.99
CA SER A 426 -45.24 18.34 1.60
C SER A 426 -44.41 19.41 0.90
N THR A 427 -45.06 20.50 0.53
CA THR A 427 -44.39 21.71 0.00
C THR A 427 -43.81 22.60 1.10
N ASN A 428 -44.18 22.35 2.35
CA ASN A 428 -43.90 23.16 3.53
C ASN A 428 -43.06 22.43 4.60
N ILE A 429 -42.37 21.34 4.23
CA ILE A 429 -41.36 20.75 5.12
C ILE A 429 -40.14 21.70 5.23
N PRO A 430 -39.50 21.85 6.41
CA PRO A 430 -38.46 22.88 6.62
C PRO A 430 -37.25 22.78 5.67
N ILE A 431 -36.79 23.89 5.10
CA ILE A 431 -35.60 23.94 4.23
C ILE A 431 -34.52 24.88 4.80
N VAL A 432 -33.29 24.37 4.92
CA VAL A 432 -32.12 25.11 5.42
C VAL A 432 -30.91 24.88 4.51
N GLY A 433 -30.53 25.91 3.74
CA GLY A 433 -29.24 25.95 3.01
C GLY A 433 -29.02 24.91 1.89
N GLY A 434 -30.01 24.07 1.58
CA GLY A 434 -29.89 22.96 0.63
C GLY A 434 -29.81 23.30 -0.85
N TYR A 435 -29.42 22.31 -1.64
CA TYR A 435 -29.24 22.36 -3.09
C TYR A 435 -30.53 22.69 -3.85
N GLN A 436 -31.62 21.97 -3.56
CA GLN A 436 -32.95 22.21 -4.13
C GLN A 436 -33.90 22.69 -3.04
N GLN A 437 -34.35 23.93 -3.22
CA GLN A 437 -35.13 24.69 -2.24
C GLN A 437 -36.64 24.49 -2.40
N THR A 438 -37.09 23.92 -3.52
CA THR A 438 -38.51 23.78 -3.85
C THR A 438 -38.84 22.35 -4.24
N PHE A 439 -39.97 21.86 -3.74
CA PHE A 439 -40.64 20.66 -4.20
C PHE A 439 -41.10 20.81 -5.67
N LYS A 440 -40.87 19.79 -6.52
CA LYS A 440 -41.11 19.88 -7.97
C LYS A 440 -42.13 18.87 -8.51
N GLY A 441 -42.40 17.79 -7.79
CA GLY A 441 -43.24 16.68 -8.27
C GLY A 441 -44.52 16.45 -7.47
N ASN A 442 -44.91 15.17 -7.38
CA ASN A 442 -45.97 14.70 -6.46
C ASN A 442 -45.37 14.08 -5.20
N ALA A 443 -44.11 13.67 -5.27
CA ALA A 443 -43.33 13.19 -4.15
C ALA A 443 -41.85 13.34 -4.53
N ASP A 444 -41.07 13.99 -3.68
CA ASP A 444 -39.63 14.19 -3.90
C ASP A 444 -38.86 13.54 -2.74
N LEU A 445 -37.58 13.24 -2.96
CA LEU A 445 -36.70 12.92 -1.84
C LEU A 445 -36.50 14.19 -1.00
N TYR A 446 -36.39 14.02 0.30
CA TYR A 446 -36.03 15.06 1.25
C TYR A 446 -34.92 14.53 2.15
N ILE A 447 -33.79 15.25 2.14
CA ILE A 447 -32.60 14.94 2.91
C ILE A 447 -32.42 16.01 3.98
N VAL A 448 -32.19 15.58 5.22
CA VAL A 448 -32.07 16.43 6.38
C VAL A 448 -30.85 16.05 7.21
N LYS A 449 -30.18 17.07 7.75
CA LYS A 449 -29.07 16.95 8.70
C LYS A 449 -29.47 17.61 10.01
N LEU A 450 -29.46 16.85 11.10
CA LEU A 450 -29.78 17.29 12.46
C LEU A 450 -28.56 17.15 13.37
N SER A 451 -28.51 17.94 14.44
CA SER A 451 -27.53 17.74 15.50
C SER A 451 -27.70 16.37 16.18
N SER A 452 -26.61 15.84 16.76
CA SER A 452 -26.52 14.51 17.38
C SER A 452 -27.41 14.29 18.62
N ASP A 453 -28.12 15.32 19.07
CA ASP A 453 -29.06 15.34 20.19
C ASP A 453 -30.52 15.63 19.73
N CYS A 454 -30.75 15.68 18.41
CA CYS A 454 -32.03 16.01 17.77
C CYS A 454 -32.52 17.46 17.94
N SER A 455 -31.73 18.36 18.53
CA SER A 455 -32.20 19.70 18.93
C SER A 455 -32.14 20.77 17.84
N ASN A 456 -31.32 20.61 16.81
CA ASN A 456 -31.12 21.59 15.76
C ASN A 456 -31.21 20.99 14.35
N LEU A 457 -31.92 21.70 13.46
CA LEU A 457 -31.86 21.50 12.01
C LEU A 457 -30.67 22.25 11.42
N LEU A 458 -29.67 21.50 10.96
CA LEU A 458 -28.41 22.03 10.47
C LEU A 458 -28.44 22.31 8.96
N ALA A 459 -29.05 21.41 8.18
CA ALA A 459 -29.24 21.57 6.74
C ALA A 459 -30.40 20.69 6.26
N SER A 460 -31.04 21.08 5.16
CA SER A 460 -32.00 20.22 4.46
C SER A 460 -32.20 20.66 3.01
N THR A 461 -32.54 19.69 2.15
CA THR A 461 -32.79 19.88 0.73
C THR A 461 -33.87 18.94 0.24
N TYR A 462 -34.68 19.38 -0.73
CA TYR A 462 -35.38 18.43 -1.60
C TYR A 462 -34.37 17.81 -2.60
N LEU A 463 -34.76 16.73 -3.25
CA LEU A 463 -34.08 16.19 -4.42
C LEU A 463 -35.11 15.43 -5.26
N GLY A 464 -35.55 16.03 -6.36
CA GLY A 464 -36.63 15.45 -7.17
C GLY A 464 -36.85 16.21 -8.48
N GLY A 465 -37.59 15.56 -9.37
CA GLY A 465 -38.02 16.09 -10.66
C GLY A 465 -39.53 16.36 -10.68
N SER A 466 -40.14 16.25 -11.85
CA SER A 466 -41.54 16.61 -12.09
C SER A 466 -42.57 15.55 -11.69
N SER A 467 -42.15 14.40 -11.17
CA SER A 467 -43.01 13.22 -10.94
C SER A 467 -42.88 12.67 -9.52
N ILE A 468 -42.93 11.34 -9.36
CA ILE A 468 -42.74 10.65 -8.08
C ILE A 468 -41.30 10.15 -8.00
N ASP A 469 -40.60 10.57 -6.96
CA ASP A 469 -39.22 10.24 -6.65
C ASP A 469 -39.14 9.73 -5.20
N LEU A 470 -38.64 8.50 -5.03
CA LEU A 470 -38.71 7.75 -3.77
C LEU A 470 -37.32 7.39 -3.28
N ILE A 471 -37.14 7.32 -1.95
CA ILE A 471 -35.89 6.84 -1.34
C ILE A 471 -35.78 5.31 -1.42
N GLY A 472 -34.58 4.83 -1.72
CA GLY A 472 -34.19 3.41 -1.67
C GLY A 472 -33.05 3.15 -0.68
N GLY A 473 -32.20 4.15 -0.40
CA GLY A 473 -31.12 4.02 0.57
C GLY A 473 -30.33 5.30 0.79
N LEU A 474 -29.59 5.34 1.90
CA LEU A 474 -28.73 6.44 2.33
C LEU A 474 -27.39 5.88 2.82
N ALA A 475 -26.30 6.52 2.41
CA ALA A 475 -24.95 6.25 2.90
C ALA A 475 -24.15 7.55 3.04
N VAL A 476 -23.10 7.51 3.86
CA VAL A 476 -22.15 8.62 4.06
C VAL A 476 -20.75 8.11 3.75
N GLU A 477 -20.01 8.82 2.89
CA GLU A 477 -18.62 8.46 2.54
C GLU A 477 -17.59 9.23 3.38
N GLY A 478 -16.31 8.83 3.26
CA GLY A 478 -15.15 9.34 4.02
C GLY A 478 -15.03 10.86 4.19
N GLN A 479 -15.47 11.66 3.21
CA GLN A 479 -15.42 13.13 3.26
C GLN A 479 -16.71 13.78 3.82
N ASN A 480 -17.56 13.01 4.51
CA ASN A 480 -18.90 13.42 4.96
C ASN A 480 -19.88 13.76 3.83
N ASN A 481 -19.58 13.40 2.58
CA ASN A 481 -20.55 13.59 1.50
C ASN A 481 -21.69 12.56 1.64
N ILE A 482 -22.88 13.00 1.26
CA ILE A 482 -24.12 12.26 1.46
C ILE A 482 -24.52 11.61 0.15
N ILE A 483 -24.67 10.30 0.14
CA ILE A 483 -25.06 9.54 -1.04
C ILE A 483 -26.48 8.99 -0.80
N VAL A 484 -27.38 9.32 -1.71
CA VAL A 484 -28.75 8.81 -1.71
C VAL A 484 -28.99 8.04 -2.98
N ALA A 485 -29.71 6.93 -2.85
CA ALA A 485 -30.19 6.16 -3.98
C ALA A 485 -31.70 5.94 -3.84
N GLY A 486 -32.39 5.91 -4.96
CA GLY A 486 -33.84 5.94 -4.99
C GLY A 486 -34.42 5.55 -6.34
N ASN A 487 -35.72 5.74 -6.50
CA ASN A 487 -36.49 5.33 -7.66
C ASN A 487 -37.23 6.54 -8.22
N SER A 488 -37.18 6.76 -9.52
CA SER A 488 -37.69 7.98 -10.14
C SER A 488 -38.56 7.68 -11.36
N ARG A 489 -39.77 8.26 -11.39
CA ARG A 489 -40.60 8.42 -12.61
C ARG A 489 -40.28 9.69 -13.38
N SER A 490 -39.46 10.55 -12.79
CA SER A 490 -39.10 11.84 -13.37
C SER A 490 -38.12 11.62 -14.51
N THR A 491 -38.27 12.41 -15.58
CA THR A 491 -37.30 12.47 -16.69
C THR A 491 -36.31 13.62 -16.51
N ASP A 492 -36.54 14.45 -15.50
CA ASP A 492 -35.85 15.70 -15.21
C ASP A 492 -35.25 15.76 -13.79
N MET A 493 -34.89 14.60 -13.22
CA MET A 493 -34.04 14.57 -12.02
C MET A 493 -32.76 15.40 -12.23
N PRO A 494 -32.17 15.98 -11.18
CA PRO A 494 -30.87 16.64 -11.28
C PRO A 494 -29.79 15.68 -11.79
N VAL A 495 -29.11 16.00 -12.88
CA VAL A 495 -28.08 15.13 -13.46
C VAL A 495 -26.76 15.89 -13.55
N LEU A 496 -25.69 15.28 -13.05
CA LEU A 496 -24.32 15.80 -13.10
C LEU A 496 -23.36 14.61 -13.09
N ASN A 497 -22.32 14.60 -13.92
CA ASN A 497 -21.33 13.52 -13.99
C ASN A 497 -21.97 12.11 -14.07
N ALA A 498 -22.98 11.96 -14.92
CA ALA A 498 -23.84 10.78 -14.89
C ALA A 498 -23.35 9.65 -15.78
N TYR A 499 -23.52 8.42 -15.31
CA TYR A 499 -23.40 7.22 -16.13
C TYR A 499 -24.57 7.11 -17.13
N GLN A 500 -25.80 7.34 -16.66
CA GLN A 500 -26.98 7.54 -17.51
C GLN A 500 -27.62 8.90 -17.19
N SER A 501 -27.68 9.76 -18.20
CA SER A 501 -28.20 11.12 -18.06
C SER A 501 -29.72 11.24 -18.24
N THR A 502 -30.40 10.15 -18.56
CA THR A 502 -31.85 10.12 -18.83
C THR A 502 -32.46 8.85 -18.27
N ASN A 503 -33.68 8.98 -17.73
CA ASN A 503 -34.55 7.86 -17.45
C ASN A 503 -34.88 7.11 -18.76
N LYS A 504 -34.57 5.82 -18.84
CA LYS A 504 -34.77 4.97 -20.02
C LYS A 504 -36.09 4.22 -19.99
N SER A 505 -36.74 4.16 -18.83
CA SER A 505 -37.99 3.44 -18.65
C SER A 505 -39.10 3.97 -19.58
N ASP A 506 -39.99 3.07 -20.01
CA ASP A 506 -41.18 3.48 -20.76
C ASP A 506 -42.07 4.42 -19.93
N SER A 507 -42.88 5.24 -20.60
CA SER A 507 -43.74 6.23 -19.94
C SER A 507 -44.54 5.65 -18.76
N GLY A 508 -44.34 6.23 -17.57
CA GLY A 508 -45.03 5.84 -16.34
C GLY A 508 -44.34 4.76 -15.51
N LYS A 509 -43.17 4.27 -15.95
CA LYS A 509 -42.31 3.36 -15.20
C LYS A 509 -41.20 4.13 -14.46
N GLU A 510 -40.42 3.41 -13.67
CA GLU A 510 -39.41 3.95 -12.76
C GLU A 510 -38.06 3.31 -13.03
N ASP A 511 -37.03 4.15 -13.07
CA ASP A 511 -35.63 3.72 -13.05
C ASP A 511 -35.00 4.09 -11.70
N GLY A 512 -33.91 3.41 -11.36
CA GLY A 512 -33.05 3.80 -10.25
C GLY A 512 -32.42 5.16 -10.50
N TYR A 513 -32.20 5.92 -9.43
CA TYR A 513 -31.46 7.18 -9.44
C TYR A 513 -30.53 7.25 -8.24
N VAL A 514 -29.27 7.62 -8.47
CA VAL A 514 -28.23 7.75 -7.44
C VAL A 514 -27.65 9.15 -7.50
N ALA A 515 -27.54 9.81 -6.35
CA ALA A 515 -26.94 11.12 -6.23
C ALA A 515 -25.98 11.21 -5.05
N LYS A 516 -24.95 12.03 -5.22
CA LYS A 516 -23.99 12.41 -4.18
C LYS A 516 -24.09 13.92 -3.97
N LEU A 517 -24.32 14.34 -2.74
CA LEU A 517 -24.37 15.73 -2.28
C LEU A 517 -23.17 15.98 -1.37
N ASN A 518 -22.68 17.22 -1.32
CA ASN A 518 -21.67 17.60 -0.35
C ASN A 518 -22.22 17.55 1.11
N SER A 519 -21.32 17.60 2.09
CA SER A 519 -21.64 17.38 3.51
C SER A 519 -22.63 18.37 4.16
N ASN A 520 -22.84 19.54 3.53
CA ASN A 520 -23.80 20.56 3.94
C ASN A 520 -25.06 20.60 3.06
N LEU A 521 -25.24 19.63 2.16
CA LEU A 521 -26.37 19.47 1.25
C LEU A 521 -26.56 20.61 0.23
N SER A 522 -25.60 21.53 0.08
CA SER A 522 -25.73 22.72 -0.77
C SER A 522 -25.35 22.50 -2.24
N GLN A 523 -24.62 21.42 -2.55
CA GLN A 523 -24.13 21.14 -3.91
C GLN A 523 -24.32 19.67 -4.27
N LEU A 524 -24.83 19.44 -5.48
CA LEU A 524 -24.79 18.15 -6.16
C LEU A 524 -23.37 17.91 -6.69
N ILE A 525 -22.76 16.80 -6.32
CA ILE A 525 -21.45 16.34 -6.80
C ILE A 525 -21.63 15.47 -8.06
N PHE A 526 -22.59 14.54 -8.02
CA PHE A 526 -23.09 13.85 -9.20
C PHE A 526 -24.55 13.40 -8.97
N GLY A 527 -25.26 13.13 -10.07
CA GLY A 527 -26.57 12.51 -10.10
C GLY A 527 -26.74 11.71 -11.39
N THR A 528 -27.11 10.43 -11.30
CA THR A 528 -27.23 9.52 -12.44
C THR A 528 -28.47 8.64 -12.32
N TYR A 529 -29.10 8.33 -13.45
CA TYR A 529 -30.04 7.21 -13.53
C TYR A 529 -29.29 5.87 -13.62
N ILE A 530 -29.97 4.78 -13.30
CA ILE A 530 -29.57 3.41 -13.58
C ILE A 530 -30.81 2.54 -13.84
N GLY A 531 -30.96 2.09 -15.08
CA GLY A 531 -32.09 1.26 -15.49
C GLY A 531 -32.12 0.97 -16.99
N GLY A 532 -33.11 0.16 -17.37
CA GLY A 532 -33.46 -0.26 -18.72
C GLY A 532 -34.82 0.30 -19.14
N LYS A 533 -35.57 -0.42 -19.98
CA LYS A 533 -36.88 0.06 -20.47
C LYS A 533 -38.05 -0.26 -19.55
N ASN A 534 -37.88 -1.19 -18.63
CA ASN A 534 -38.93 -1.62 -17.71
C ASN A 534 -38.71 -1.02 -16.32
N ILE A 535 -39.39 -1.56 -15.31
CA ILE A 535 -39.28 -1.08 -13.93
C ILE A 535 -37.95 -1.58 -13.33
N ASP A 536 -37.15 -0.65 -12.81
CA ASP A 536 -35.88 -0.91 -12.16
C ASP A 536 -35.80 -0.15 -10.83
N LEU A 537 -35.78 -0.88 -9.72
CA LEU A 537 -35.98 -0.32 -8.38
C LEU A 537 -34.76 -0.56 -7.48
N ILE A 538 -34.04 0.49 -7.10
CA ILE A 538 -33.01 0.43 -6.06
C ILE A 538 -33.68 0.22 -4.69
N ARG A 539 -33.11 -0.70 -3.91
CA ARG A 539 -33.59 -1.11 -2.59
C ARG A 539 -32.62 -0.94 -1.44
N ALA A 540 -31.33 -0.94 -1.73
CA ALA A 540 -30.31 -0.71 -0.71
C ALA A 540 -29.03 -0.19 -1.35
N ILE A 541 -28.23 0.49 -0.53
CA ILE A 541 -26.96 1.08 -0.90
C ILE A 541 -25.93 0.84 0.20
N SER A 542 -24.68 0.62 -0.21
CA SER A 542 -23.51 0.64 0.64
C SER A 542 -22.38 1.36 -0.08
N VAL A 543 -21.40 1.85 0.67
CA VAL A 543 -20.26 2.62 0.14
C VAL A 543 -18.99 2.06 0.77
N ASP A 544 -17.98 1.82 -0.05
CA ASP A 544 -16.69 1.34 0.42
C ASP A 544 -15.82 2.49 0.97
N GLY A 545 -14.63 2.17 1.45
CA GLY A 545 -13.70 3.19 1.94
C GLY A 545 -13.12 4.10 0.84
N GLY A 546 -13.14 3.67 -0.43
CA GLY A 546 -12.70 4.44 -1.60
C GLY A 546 -13.80 5.33 -2.20
N GLY A 547 -15.02 5.24 -1.68
CA GLY A 547 -16.19 6.01 -2.14
C GLY A 547 -16.95 5.38 -3.31
N ASN A 548 -16.63 4.14 -3.70
CA ASN A 548 -17.43 3.38 -4.68
C ASN A 548 -18.75 2.95 -4.05
N ILE A 549 -19.77 2.83 -4.90
CA ILE A 549 -21.17 2.79 -4.47
C ILE A 549 -21.78 1.49 -4.94
N LEU A 550 -22.02 0.60 -3.99
CA LEU A 550 -22.68 -0.67 -4.19
C LEU A 550 -24.17 -0.49 -4.00
N ILE A 551 -24.96 -0.82 -5.01
CA ILE A 551 -26.42 -0.79 -4.96
C ILE A 551 -27.00 -2.14 -5.35
N THR A 552 -28.13 -2.46 -4.75
CA THR A 552 -28.95 -3.59 -5.16
C THR A 552 -30.41 -3.19 -5.24
N GLY A 553 -31.16 -3.96 -6.01
CA GLY A 553 -32.55 -3.69 -6.27
C GLY A 553 -33.20 -4.78 -7.10
N VAL A 554 -34.40 -4.49 -7.57
CA VAL A 554 -35.19 -5.37 -8.42
C VAL A 554 -35.19 -4.82 -9.84
N THR A 555 -35.04 -5.68 -10.84
CA THR A 555 -35.16 -5.31 -12.26
C THR A 555 -36.16 -6.19 -12.98
N TYR A 556 -37.07 -5.56 -13.73
CA TYR A 556 -37.95 -6.20 -14.71
C TYR A 556 -37.46 -5.97 -16.15
N SER A 557 -36.31 -5.31 -16.30
CA SER A 557 -35.73 -4.93 -17.58
C SER A 557 -34.87 -6.06 -18.10
N THR A 558 -35.10 -6.50 -19.34
CA THR A 558 -34.18 -7.42 -20.03
C THR A 558 -32.93 -6.72 -20.54
N ASP A 559 -32.94 -5.39 -20.55
CA ASP A 559 -31.87 -4.51 -21.01
C ASP A 559 -31.27 -3.65 -19.88
N PHE A 560 -31.33 -4.16 -18.64
CA PHE A 560 -30.65 -3.53 -17.50
C PHE A 560 -29.13 -3.37 -17.78
N PRO A 561 -28.49 -2.26 -17.37
CA PRO A 561 -27.07 -2.04 -17.63
C PRO A 561 -26.19 -3.09 -16.95
N LEU A 562 -25.29 -3.72 -17.72
CA LEU A 562 -24.37 -4.75 -17.22
C LEU A 562 -22.91 -4.33 -17.38
N ALA A 563 -22.07 -4.80 -16.46
CA ALA A 563 -20.61 -4.69 -16.50
C ALA A 563 -20.01 -5.90 -15.78
N ASN A 564 -19.17 -6.69 -16.44
CA ASN A 564 -18.58 -7.93 -15.90
C ASN A 564 -19.58 -8.86 -15.17
N PRO A 565 -20.74 -9.19 -15.78
CA PRO A 565 -21.85 -9.82 -15.07
C PRO A 565 -21.62 -11.31 -14.74
N LEU A 566 -22.01 -11.72 -13.54
CA LEU A 566 -22.21 -13.14 -13.17
C LEU A 566 -23.37 -13.78 -13.95
N GLN A 567 -24.53 -13.11 -14.05
CA GLN A 567 -25.66 -13.50 -14.89
C GLN A 567 -25.94 -12.39 -15.92
N SER A 568 -25.98 -12.77 -17.20
CA SER A 568 -26.06 -11.84 -18.33
C SER A 568 -27.49 -11.46 -18.74
N GLY A 569 -28.51 -11.90 -18.01
CA GLY A 569 -29.91 -11.61 -18.28
C GLY A 569 -30.82 -12.09 -17.16
N LEU A 570 -32.08 -11.65 -17.21
CA LEU A 570 -33.15 -12.18 -16.37
C LEU A 570 -33.28 -13.69 -16.56
N SER A 571 -33.45 -14.40 -15.45
CA SER A 571 -33.69 -15.84 -15.45
C SER A 571 -35.06 -16.20 -16.05
N SER A 572 -36.03 -15.28 -15.97
CA SER A 572 -37.33 -15.38 -16.64
C SER A 572 -37.84 -14.01 -17.07
N SER A 573 -38.26 -13.86 -18.33
CA SER A 573 -38.81 -12.60 -18.85
C SER A 573 -40.20 -12.23 -18.32
N SER A 574 -40.86 -13.13 -17.59
CA SER A 574 -42.15 -12.89 -16.93
C SER A 574 -42.02 -12.60 -15.44
N SER A 575 -40.80 -12.56 -14.91
CA SER A 575 -40.48 -12.29 -13.51
C SER A 575 -39.45 -11.18 -13.41
N ASN A 576 -39.16 -10.75 -12.19
CA ASN A 576 -38.01 -9.93 -11.88
C ASN A 576 -36.91 -10.75 -11.22
N ASP A 577 -35.67 -10.30 -11.42
CA ASP A 577 -34.50 -10.77 -10.68
C ASP A 577 -33.96 -9.60 -9.82
N ASN A 578 -33.06 -9.89 -8.89
CA ASN A 578 -32.26 -8.82 -8.29
C ASN A 578 -31.25 -8.28 -9.31
N PHE A 579 -30.83 -7.03 -9.17
CA PHE A 579 -29.58 -6.55 -9.73
C PHE A 579 -28.60 -6.20 -8.61
N ILE A 580 -27.31 -6.33 -8.90
CA ILE A 580 -26.23 -5.91 -8.01
C ILE A 580 -25.26 -5.12 -8.88
N SER A 581 -25.09 -3.83 -8.56
CA SER A 581 -24.30 -2.90 -9.36
C SER A 581 -23.33 -2.11 -8.49
N LEU A 582 -22.13 -1.93 -8.99
CA LEU A 582 -21.06 -1.15 -8.36
C LEU A 582 -20.73 0.03 -9.26
N LEU A 583 -21.06 1.21 -8.78
CA LEU A 583 -20.77 2.49 -9.44
C LEU A 583 -19.45 3.02 -8.89
N GLY A 584 -18.61 3.58 -9.78
CA GLY A 584 -17.40 4.26 -9.35
C GLY A 584 -17.72 5.53 -8.57
N LYS A 585 -16.79 5.97 -7.71
CA LYS A 585 -16.97 7.13 -6.80
C LYS A 585 -17.41 8.45 -7.44
N THR A 586 -17.16 8.61 -8.74
CA THR A 586 -17.53 9.78 -9.55
C THR A 586 -18.95 9.71 -10.12
N GLY A 587 -19.62 8.56 -10.06
CA GLY A 587 -20.98 8.35 -10.56
C GLY A 587 -21.14 8.20 -12.08
N ASN A 588 -20.06 8.39 -12.85
CA ASN A 588 -20.07 8.30 -14.32
C ASN A 588 -19.61 6.95 -14.88
N THR A 589 -19.26 5.99 -14.01
CA THR A 589 -18.72 4.69 -14.40
C THR A 589 -19.50 3.58 -13.68
N LEU A 590 -19.86 2.54 -14.43
CA LEU A 590 -20.41 1.29 -13.92
C LEU A 590 -19.27 0.27 -13.95
N LEU A 591 -18.70 -0.02 -12.78
CA LEU A 591 -17.54 -0.90 -12.64
C LEU A 591 -17.97 -2.36 -12.80
N GLU A 592 -19.07 -2.71 -12.15
CA GLU A 592 -19.70 -4.02 -12.17
C GLU A 592 -21.21 -3.92 -12.13
N SER A 593 -21.90 -4.85 -12.77
CA SER A 593 -23.34 -4.97 -12.71
C SER A 593 -23.81 -6.30 -13.27
N THR A 594 -24.62 -7.01 -12.48
CA THR A 594 -25.16 -8.33 -12.81
C THR A 594 -26.62 -8.45 -12.41
N TYR A 595 -27.34 -9.33 -13.11
CA TYR A 595 -28.56 -9.93 -12.55
C TYR A 595 -28.19 -10.94 -11.46
N PHE A 596 -29.08 -11.17 -10.49
CA PHE A 596 -28.91 -12.16 -9.42
C PHE A 596 -30.26 -12.74 -9.00
N GLY A 597 -30.68 -13.83 -9.63
CA GLY A 597 -32.03 -14.37 -9.45
C GLY A 597 -32.29 -15.74 -10.07
N GLY A 598 -33.52 -16.23 -9.89
CA GLY A 598 -34.04 -17.49 -10.41
C GLY A 598 -35.33 -17.29 -11.23
N ASN A 599 -36.08 -18.36 -11.49
CA ASN A 599 -37.20 -18.28 -12.46
C ASN A 599 -38.45 -17.52 -11.95
N TYR A 600 -38.50 -17.23 -10.66
CA TYR A 600 -39.59 -16.54 -9.97
C TYR A 600 -39.07 -15.28 -9.28
N ALA A 601 -39.93 -14.57 -8.55
CA ALA A 601 -39.61 -13.24 -8.08
C ALA A 601 -38.62 -13.27 -6.90
N GLU A 602 -37.73 -12.27 -6.90
CA GLU A 602 -36.84 -11.95 -5.79
C GLU A 602 -37.05 -10.52 -5.27
N SER A 603 -36.69 -10.29 -4.00
CA SER A 603 -36.74 -8.95 -3.41
C SER A 603 -35.55 -8.78 -2.47
N PRO A 604 -34.54 -7.96 -2.82
CA PRO A 604 -33.44 -7.66 -1.92
C PRO A 604 -33.82 -6.46 -1.03
N TYR A 605 -33.40 -6.48 0.23
CA TYR A 605 -33.73 -5.42 1.19
C TYR A 605 -32.52 -4.77 1.85
N SER A 606 -31.35 -5.44 1.83
CA SER A 606 -30.11 -4.89 2.39
C SER A 606 -28.89 -5.42 1.65
N ILE A 607 -27.89 -4.56 1.52
CA ILE A 607 -26.58 -4.86 0.95
C ILE A 607 -25.51 -4.12 1.74
N ILE A 608 -24.39 -4.77 2.04
CA ILE A 608 -23.21 -4.14 2.64
C ILE A 608 -21.92 -4.67 2.01
N PHE A 609 -20.87 -3.86 2.08
CA PHE A 609 -19.50 -4.35 1.88
C PHE A 609 -19.07 -5.24 3.05
N SER A 610 -18.53 -6.42 2.73
CA SER A 610 -17.79 -7.27 3.66
C SER A 610 -16.34 -6.78 3.78
N PRO A 611 -15.60 -7.11 4.87
CA PRO A 611 -14.17 -6.73 5.09
C PRO A 611 -13.13 -7.16 4.03
N PHE A 612 -13.56 -7.73 2.91
CA PHE A 612 -12.74 -8.21 1.79
C PHE A 612 -13.39 -7.81 0.46
N ASP A 613 -14.02 -6.62 0.42
CA ASP A 613 -14.68 -6.03 -0.76
C ASP A 613 -15.73 -6.91 -1.45
N ASN A 614 -16.29 -7.88 -0.73
CA ASN A 614 -17.40 -8.69 -1.23
C ASN A 614 -18.73 -7.99 -0.98
N ALA A 615 -19.70 -8.18 -1.89
CA ALA A 615 -21.07 -7.76 -1.70
C ALA A 615 -21.82 -8.81 -0.87
N LEU A 616 -22.30 -8.43 0.32
CA LEU A 616 -23.17 -9.27 1.13
C LEU A 616 -24.61 -8.74 1.05
N ILE A 617 -25.52 -9.56 0.57
CA ILE A 617 -26.91 -9.21 0.27
C ILE A 617 -27.87 -10.17 0.97
N CYS A 618 -28.99 -9.64 1.47
CA CYS A 618 -30.12 -10.47 1.87
C CYS A 618 -31.45 -9.94 1.35
N GLY A 619 -32.41 -10.85 1.32
CA GLY A 619 -33.77 -10.55 0.95
C GLY A 619 -34.64 -11.79 1.03
N ARG A 620 -35.64 -11.86 0.16
CA ARG A 620 -36.49 -13.06 -0.01
C ARG A 620 -36.52 -13.52 -1.45
N THR A 621 -36.77 -14.80 -1.66
CA THR A 621 -36.94 -15.40 -2.98
C THR A 621 -38.06 -16.43 -2.98
N SER A 622 -38.82 -16.47 -4.06
CA SER A 622 -39.79 -17.54 -4.35
C SER A 622 -39.24 -18.57 -5.37
N SER A 623 -38.00 -18.36 -5.82
CA SER A 623 -37.35 -19.22 -6.80
C SER A 623 -36.75 -20.45 -6.12
N ARG A 624 -37.16 -21.64 -6.57
CA ARG A 624 -36.49 -22.89 -6.18
C ARG A 624 -35.11 -23.06 -6.80
N ASN A 625 -34.85 -22.34 -7.88
CA ASN A 625 -33.59 -22.33 -8.61
C ASN A 625 -32.78 -21.05 -8.38
N PHE A 626 -33.00 -20.35 -7.26
CA PHE A 626 -32.15 -19.22 -6.90
C PHE A 626 -30.67 -19.65 -6.84
N PRO A 627 -29.71 -18.83 -7.30
CA PRO A 627 -28.30 -19.21 -7.33
C PRO A 627 -27.80 -19.53 -5.91
N THR A 628 -27.34 -20.77 -5.69
CA THR A 628 -26.79 -21.23 -4.40
C THR A 628 -25.37 -21.74 -4.58
N ALA A 629 -24.54 -21.52 -3.56
CA ALA A 629 -23.16 -22.02 -3.47
C ALA A 629 -22.77 -22.09 -1.99
N ASN A 630 -21.98 -23.09 -1.57
CA ASN A 630 -21.51 -23.21 -0.17
C ASN A 630 -22.59 -22.95 0.88
N ALA A 631 -23.79 -23.51 0.64
CA ALA A 631 -25.00 -23.10 1.33
C ALA A 631 -25.24 -23.91 2.62
N TYR A 632 -25.66 -23.25 3.70
CA TYR A 632 -26.28 -23.92 4.84
C TYR A 632 -27.52 -24.75 4.40
N ARG A 633 -28.35 -24.17 3.53
CA ARG A 633 -29.46 -24.86 2.85
C ARG A 633 -29.58 -24.42 1.39
N ASN A 634 -29.77 -25.40 0.51
CA ASN A 634 -29.82 -25.22 -0.94
C ASN A 634 -31.23 -25.44 -1.53
N THR A 635 -32.25 -25.62 -0.69
CA THR A 635 -33.63 -25.84 -1.12
C THR A 635 -34.58 -24.86 -0.44
N LEU A 636 -35.43 -24.22 -1.24
CA LEU A 636 -36.60 -23.48 -0.79
C LEU A 636 -37.62 -24.44 -0.14
N THR A 637 -38.09 -24.11 1.06
CA THR A 637 -39.08 -24.89 1.81
C THR A 637 -40.47 -24.23 1.85
N GLY A 638 -40.52 -22.89 1.80
CA GLY A 638 -41.77 -22.10 1.83
C GLY A 638 -42.19 -21.54 0.47
N GLU A 639 -43.16 -20.61 0.49
CA GLU A 639 -43.53 -19.79 -0.68
C GLU A 639 -42.48 -18.71 -0.96
N TRP A 640 -41.94 -18.13 0.11
CA TRP A 640 -40.88 -17.14 0.10
C TRP A 640 -39.94 -17.47 1.25
N ASP A 641 -38.68 -17.78 0.99
CA ASP A 641 -37.68 -17.91 2.06
C ASP A 641 -36.67 -16.78 1.97
N ILE A 642 -35.98 -16.55 3.08
CA ILE A 642 -34.84 -15.64 3.13
C ILE A 642 -33.74 -16.19 2.23
N PHE A 643 -33.10 -15.35 1.43
CA PHE A 643 -31.78 -15.64 0.89
C PHE A 643 -30.72 -14.76 1.57
N VAL A 644 -29.54 -15.33 1.76
CA VAL A 644 -28.33 -14.60 2.17
C VAL A 644 -27.21 -15.02 1.23
N SER A 645 -26.62 -14.06 0.53
CA SER A 645 -25.60 -14.32 -0.48
C SER A 645 -24.42 -13.37 -0.32
N LYS A 646 -23.22 -13.92 -0.49
CA LYS A 646 -21.96 -13.19 -0.55
C LYS A 646 -21.34 -13.39 -1.92
N LEU A 647 -21.11 -12.30 -2.65
CA LEU A 647 -20.53 -12.30 -3.99
C LEU A 647 -19.16 -11.64 -3.97
N SER A 648 -18.20 -12.25 -4.67
CA SER A 648 -16.93 -11.58 -4.96
C SER A 648 -17.16 -10.47 -5.98
N MET A 649 -16.67 -9.28 -5.64
CA MET A 649 -16.66 -8.12 -6.53
C MET A 649 -15.22 -7.91 -6.99
N SER A 650 -15.05 -7.56 -8.25
CA SER A 650 -13.75 -7.36 -8.91
C SER A 650 -13.11 -5.98 -8.67
N SER A 651 -13.78 -5.01 -8.04
CA SER A 651 -13.23 -3.66 -7.91
C SER A 651 -12.34 -3.45 -6.68
N LEU A 652 -11.03 -3.57 -6.91
CA LEU A 652 -10.01 -2.54 -6.71
C LEU A 652 -10.32 -1.41 -5.70
N ALA A 653 -10.10 -1.70 -4.41
CA ALA A 653 -9.47 -0.78 -3.44
C ALA A 653 -9.00 -1.59 -2.24
N SER A 654 -7.83 -2.25 -2.33
CA SER A 654 -7.23 -2.84 -1.14
C SER A 654 -6.83 -1.71 -0.18
N CYS A 655 -7.57 -1.55 0.92
CA CYS A 655 -7.15 -0.70 2.03
C CYS A 655 -6.04 -1.46 2.77
N ASN A 656 -4.78 -1.15 2.46
CA ASN A 656 -3.64 -1.66 3.22
C ASN A 656 -3.23 -0.64 4.27
N ILE A 657 -3.24 -1.09 5.53
CA ILE A 657 -2.58 -0.39 6.62
C ILE A 657 -1.26 -1.08 6.89
N THR A 658 -0.17 -0.35 6.71
CA THR A 658 1.13 -0.76 7.19
C THR A 658 1.50 0.06 8.41
N CYS A 659 2.11 -0.58 9.38
CA CYS A 659 2.57 0.07 10.59
C CYS A 659 3.95 -0.42 10.97
N SER A 660 4.76 0.47 11.53
CA SER A 660 6.01 0.15 12.18
C SER A 660 5.95 0.59 13.64
N ALA A 661 6.76 -0.05 14.48
CA ALA A 661 6.92 0.30 15.88
C ALA A 661 8.41 0.36 16.20
N ASN A 662 8.84 1.44 16.85
CA ASN A 662 10.19 1.58 17.36
C ASN A 662 10.11 1.78 18.87
N VAL A 663 10.66 0.81 19.60
CA VAL A 663 10.66 0.75 21.06
C VAL A 663 12.07 0.39 21.52
N PRO A 664 12.67 1.15 22.47
CA PRO A 664 13.97 0.81 23.02
C PRO A 664 13.99 -0.61 23.59
N TYR A 665 15.02 -1.38 23.26
CA TYR A 665 15.18 -2.74 23.78
C TYR A 665 15.44 -2.75 25.29
N ARG A 666 16.05 -1.68 25.85
CA ARG A 666 16.36 -1.54 27.27
C ARG A 666 16.09 -0.12 27.78
N ALA A 667 15.66 -0.03 29.03
CA ALA A 667 15.53 1.23 29.77
C ALA A 667 15.78 1.00 31.27
N LYS A 668 16.07 2.05 32.04
CA LYS A 668 16.19 1.91 33.50
C LYS A 668 14.81 2.00 34.18
N PRO A 669 14.65 1.42 35.38
CA PRO A 669 13.45 1.62 36.17
C PRO A 669 13.14 3.12 36.38
N ASN A 670 11.87 3.49 36.23
CA ASN A 670 11.30 4.83 36.41
C ASN A 670 11.69 5.90 35.36
N GLU A 671 12.39 5.53 34.28
CA GLU A 671 12.59 6.40 33.12
C GLU A 671 11.36 6.42 32.20
N ASN A 672 11.15 7.55 31.51
CA ASN A 672 10.14 7.65 30.47
C ASN A 672 10.63 6.89 29.24
N VAL A 673 9.95 5.80 28.88
CA VAL A 673 10.18 5.07 27.65
C VAL A 673 9.21 5.60 26.59
N SER A 674 9.74 6.09 25.49
CA SER A 674 8.94 6.50 24.33
C SER A 674 8.62 5.31 23.44
N PHE A 675 7.34 5.16 23.10
CA PHE A 675 6.86 4.19 22.12
C PHE A 675 6.50 4.99 20.87
N THR A 676 7.18 4.76 19.76
CA THR A 676 6.86 5.44 18.50
C THR A 676 6.31 4.47 17.48
N SER A 677 5.31 4.93 16.72
CA SER A 677 4.77 4.20 15.58
C SER A 677 4.70 5.10 14.36
N THR A 678 4.93 4.49 13.20
CA THR A 678 4.54 5.10 11.91
C THR A 678 3.42 4.27 11.32
N ILE A 679 2.40 4.94 10.82
CA ILE A 679 1.25 4.32 10.17
C ILE A 679 1.22 4.89 8.75
N SER A 680 1.27 4.02 7.77
CA SER A 680 1.06 4.36 6.37
C SER A 680 -0.21 3.67 5.91
N VAL A 681 -1.00 4.44 5.17
CA VAL A 681 -2.35 4.12 4.76
C VAL A 681 -2.39 4.38 3.26
N ASP A 682 -2.85 3.41 2.47
CA ASP A 682 -2.95 3.62 1.02
C ASP A 682 -3.95 4.75 0.69
N PRO A 683 -3.68 5.59 -0.33
CA PRO A 683 -4.45 6.80 -0.60
C PRO A 683 -5.90 6.56 -1.02
N GLU A 684 -6.27 5.33 -1.36
CA GLU A 684 -7.53 5.02 -2.07
C GLU A 684 -8.61 4.33 -1.24
N GLY A 685 -8.44 4.10 0.08
CA GLY A 685 -9.45 3.25 0.77
C GLY A 685 -9.65 3.30 2.29
N CYS A 686 -8.83 3.98 3.10
CA CYS A 686 -9.05 3.94 4.56
C CYS A 686 -9.51 5.30 5.11
N SER A 687 -10.75 5.37 5.61
CA SER A 687 -11.35 6.60 6.14
C SER A 687 -10.99 6.91 7.59
N SER A 688 -10.56 5.91 8.37
CA SER A 688 -10.04 6.10 9.75
C SER A 688 -9.33 4.82 10.27
N TYR A 689 -8.49 4.99 11.29
CA TYR A 689 -7.86 3.90 12.03
C TYR A 689 -7.90 4.17 13.54
N SER A 690 -7.77 3.11 14.34
CA SER A 690 -7.59 3.18 15.79
C SER A 690 -6.27 2.51 16.18
N VAL A 691 -5.66 3.00 17.27
CA VAL A 691 -4.38 2.50 17.78
C VAL A 691 -4.57 2.02 19.21
N LEU A 692 -3.98 0.88 19.55
CA LEU A 692 -3.89 0.37 20.91
C LEU A 692 -2.49 -0.16 21.19
N TRP A 693 -1.84 0.44 22.17
CA TRP A 693 -0.61 -0.06 22.79
C TRP A 693 -0.95 -0.84 24.05
N ASP A 694 -0.34 -2.02 24.21
CA ASP A 694 -0.26 -2.80 25.44
C ASP A 694 1.20 -2.87 25.85
N PHE A 695 1.54 -2.37 27.04
CA PHE A 695 2.93 -2.27 27.51
C PHE A 695 3.45 -3.59 28.14
N GLY A 696 2.61 -4.62 28.29
CA GLY A 696 3.01 -5.92 28.82
C GLY A 696 3.12 -6.00 30.35
N ASP A 697 2.81 -4.92 31.06
CA ASP A 697 2.71 -4.84 32.53
C ASP A 697 1.26 -4.71 33.04
N GLY A 698 0.28 -4.81 32.13
CA GLY A 698 -1.15 -4.67 32.39
C GLY A 698 -1.72 -3.27 32.11
N SER A 699 -0.88 -2.32 31.68
CA SER A 699 -1.27 -0.97 31.26
C SER A 699 -1.37 -0.84 29.73
N THR A 700 -2.20 0.10 29.25
CA THR A 700 -2.44 0.34 27.81
C THR A 700 -2.53 1.83 27.46
N SER A 701 -2.44 2.17 26.17
CA SER A 701 -2.65 3.53 25.64
C SER A 701 -3.27 3.51 24.24
N THR A 702 -4.03 4.55 23.90
CA THR A 702 -4.59 4.78 22.55
C THR A 702 -3.93 5.93 21.80
N GLU A 703 -2.90 6.56 22.37
CA GLU A 703 -2.12 7.59 21.70
C GLU A 703 -1.22 6.97 20.62
N LEU A 704 -0.95 7.72 19.54
CA LEU A 704 -0.10 7.24 18.44
C LEU A 704 1.35 6.99 18.91
N ASN A 705 1.89 7.91 19.70
CA ASN A 705 3.26 7.88 20.21
C ASN A 705 3.29 8.12 21.73
N PRO A 706 2.87 7.15 22.57
CA PRO A 706 2.78 7.34 24.02
C PRO A 706 4.15 7.28 24.70
N THR A 707 4.18 7.72 25.96
CA THR A 707 5.29 7.46 26.89
C THR A 707 4.82 6.61 28.06
N HIS A 708 5.67 5.68 28.53
CA HIS A 708 5.36 4.81 29.66
C HIS A 708 6.54 4.65 30.63
N LYS A 709 6.25 4.37 31.91
CA LYS A 709 7.26 4.16 32.96
C LYS A 709 7.13 2.80 33.61
N TYR A 710 8.18 1.99 33.51
CA TYR A 710 8.28 0.72 34.23
C TYR A 710 8.95 0.92 35.59
N THR A 711 8.28 0.50 36.67
CA THR A 711 8.78 0.70 38.05
C THR A 711 9.64 -0.43 38.57
N THR A 712 9.51 -1.63 37.98
CA THR A 712 10.19 -2.86 38.42
C THR A 712 11.08 -3.40 37.31
N GLU A 713 12.28 -3.86 37.66
CA GLU A 713 13.16 -4.58 36.73
C GLU A 713 12.50 -5.86 36.23
N GLY A 714 12.65 -6.14 34.94
CA GLY A 714 11.94 -7.25 34.31
C GLY A 714 11.91 -7.15 32.80
N SER A 715 11.39 -8.20 32.16
CA SER A 715 11.17 -8.26 30.73
C SER A 715 9.68 -8.12 30.46
N TYR A 716 9.28 -7.15 29.64
CA TYR A 716 7.88 -6.86 29.33
C TYR A 716 7.63 -7.02 27.83
N SER A 717 6.59 -7.78 27.47
CA SER A 717 6.19 -8.00 26.08
C SER A 717 5.15 -6.98 25.66
N TRP A 718 5.56 -5.98 24.88
CA TRP A 718 4.66 -4.94 24.39
C TRP A 718 3.99 -5.36 23.08
N LYS A 719 2.81 -4.80 22.81
CA LYS A 719 2.06 -4.97 21.55
C LYS A 719 1.52 -3.63 21.06
N LEU A 720 1.58 -3.43 19.76
CA LEU A 720 0.89 -2.38 19.02
C LEU A 720 -0.16 -3.07 18.13
N LYS A 721 -1.41 -2.64 18.24
CA LYS A 721 -2.49 -3.02 17.34
C LYS A 721 -3.04 -1.77 16.68
N VAL A 722 -2.96 -1.72 15.36
CA VAL A 722 -3.61 -0.69 14.52
C VAL A 722 -4.75 -1.36 13.78
N THR A 723 -5.96 -0.84 13.98
CA THR A 723 -7.18 -1.35 13.36
C THR A 723 -7.74 -0.31 12.42
N GLY A 724 -7.73 -0.60 11.12
CA GLY A 724 -8.40 0.18 10.10
C GLY A 724 -9.84 -0.25 9.90
N ASN A 725 -10.68 0.69 9.46
CA ASN A 725 -11.96 0.32 8.89
C ASN A 725 -11.71 -0.34 7.53
N ASN A 726 -12.17 -1.58 7.35
CA ASN A 726 -12.05 -2.34 6.09
C ASN A 726 -10.60 -2.66 5.66
N ALA A 727 -9.66 -2.72 6.60
CA ALA A 727 -8.26 -3.11 6.39
C ALA A 727 -7.88 -4.34 7.23
N PRO A 728 -6.93 -5.18 6.79
CA PRO A 728 -6.24 -6.09 7.69
C PRO A 728 -5.58 -5.32 8.84
N ASN A 729 -5.74 -5.81 10.08
CA ASN A 729 -5.10 -5.20 11.24
C ASN A 729 -3.57 -5.25 11.11
N CYS A 730 -2.90 -4.13 11.35
CA CYS A 730 -1.45 -4.14 11.52
C CYS A 730 -1.09 -4.38 12.99
N ASN A 731 -0.36 -5.46 13.25
CA ASN A 731 0.08 -5.84 14.58
C ASN A 731 1.60 -5.86 14.67
N LYS A 732 2.17 -5.21 15.68
CA LYS A 732 3.58 -5.32 16.06
C LYS A 732 3.69 -5.76 17.50
N SER A 733 4.77 -6.45 17.81
CA SER A 733 5.10 -6.84 19.17
C SER A 733 6.59 -6.89 19.35
N GLY A 734 7.04 -6.72 20.59
CA GLY A 734 8.44 -6.82 20.93
C GLY A 734 8.62 -6.97 22.43
N VAL A 735 9.87 -6.89 22.86
CA VAL A 735 10.24 -7.03 24.27
C VAL A 735 11.09 -5.83 24.66
N ILE A 736 10.81 -5.27 25.84
CA ILE A 736 11.68 -4.31 26.51
C ILE A 736 12.17 -4.90 27.83
N VAL A 737 13.48 -4.77 28.08
CA VAL A 737 14.13 -5.26 29.30
C VAL A 737 14.51 -4.07 30.18
N ILE A 738 13.92 -4.01 31.36
CA ILE A 738 14.15 -2.97 32.35
C ILE A 738 15.24 -3.43 33.31
N THR A 739 16.40 -2.79 33.27
CA THR A 739 17.59 -3.21 34.04
C THR A 739 18.56 -2.07 34.30
N ASN A 740 19.32 -2.16 35.41
CA ASN A 740 20.32 -1.19 35.81
C ASN A 740 21.75 -1.46 35.25
N SER A 741 22.00 -2.54 34.51
CA SER A 741 23.33 -2.90 33.95
C SER A 741 23.31 -3.11 32.43
N LEU A 742 24.18 -2.44 31.68
CA LEU A 742 24.31 -2.54 30.22
C LEU A 742 25.75 -2.92 29.84
N CYS A 743 25.95 -4.05 29.14
CA CYS A 743 27.25 -4.47 28.58
C CYS A 743 27.36 -3.99 27.13
N GLU A 744 28.50 -3.38 26.78
CA GLU A 744 28.80 -2.82 25.45
C GLU A 744 30.15 -3.34 24.93
N ILE A 745 30.23 -3.67 23.63
CA ILE A 745 31.46 -4.09 22.95
C ILE A 745 31.65 -3.34 21.63
N GLU A 746 32.85 -2.82 21.41
CA GLU A 746 33.27 -2.20 20.16
C GLU A 746 34.52 -2.91 19.63
N CYS A 747 34.61 -3.14 18.32
CA CYS A 747 35.73 -3.84 17.69
C CYS A 747 36.17 -3.21 16.36
N SER A 748 37.47 -3.34 16.06
CA SER A 748 38.10 -2.93 14.82
C SER A 748 39.07 -4.00 14.31
N ALA A 749 39.33 -3.97 13.00
CA ALA A 749 40.22 -4.89 12.31
C ALA A 749 41.16 -4.12 11.37
N THR A 750 42.40 -4.56 11.24
CA THR A 750 43.37 -4.04 10.27
C THR A 750 44.04 -5.20 9.55
N VAL A 751 43.84 -5.25 8.23
CA VAL A 751 44.29 -6.30 7.33
C VAL A 751 44.85 -5.64 6.06
N PRO A 752 45.99 -6.08 5.50
CA PRO A 752 46.49 -5.56 4.24
C PRO A 752 45.50 -5.80 3.09
N PRO A 753 45.27 -4.83 2.19
CA PRO A 753 44.38 -4.98 1.04
C PRO A 753 44.90 -5.99 -0.01
N TRP A 754 46.21 -6.23 -0.02
CA TRP A 754 46.88 -7.23 -0.87
C TRP A 754 48.00 -7.95 -0.13
N ALA A 755 48.29 -9.18 -0.57
CA ALA A 755 49.53 -9.87 -0.23
C ALA A 755 50.04 -10.78 -1.35
N MET A 756 51.35 -11.04 -1.33
CA MET A 756 51.97 -11.98 -2.25
C MET A 756 51.57 -13.43 -1.93
N LEU A 757 51.26 -14.20 -2.96
CA LEU A 757 50.94 -15.62 -2.88
C LEU A 757 52.01 -16.38 -2.08
N ASN A 758 51.59 -17.25 -1.18
CA ASN A 758 52.45 -18.01 -0.25
C ASN A 758 53.28 -17.16 0.73
N SER A 759 52.96 -15.87 0.90
CA SER A 759 53.56 -15.04 1.94
C SER A 759 52.65 -14.93 3.17
N PRO A 760 53.22 -14.84 4.38
CA PRO A 760 52.44 -14.67 5.60
C PRO A 760 51.76 -13.28 5.65
N VAL A 761 50.45 -13.28 5.87
CA VAL A 761 49.60 -12.09 6.05
C VAL A 761 49.23 -11.98 7.51
N THR A 762 49.48 -10.82 8.12
CA THR A 762 49.08 -10.57 9.51
C THR A 762 47.71 -9.91 9.54
N PHE A 763 46.80 -10.50 10.31
CA PHE A 763 45.50 -9.93 10.64
C PHE A 763 45.59 -9.37 12.05
N SER A 764 45.01 -8.20 12.29
CA SER A 764 45.01 -7.60 13.63
C SER A 764 43.64 -7.11 14.04
N ALA A 765 43.27 -7.37 15.29
CA ALA A 765 42.01 -6.97 15.89
C ALA A 765 42.23 -6.18 17.18
N SER A 766 41.41 -5.15 17.38
CA SER A 766 41.26 -4.47 18.66
C SER A 766 39.80 -4.52 19.10
N ALA A 767 39.56 -4.69 20.39
CA ALA A 767 38.21 -4.61 20.93
C ALA A 767 38.21 -4.09 22.36
N ASN A 768 37.23 -3.23 22.66
CA ASN A 768 36.97 -2.70 23.98
C ASN A 768 35.63 -3.24 24.46
N SER A 769 35.57 -3.71 25.71
CA SER A 769 34.32 -4.12 26.35
C SER A 769 34.14 -3.37 27.67
N SER A 770 32.92 -2.91 27.92
CA SER A 770 32.53 -2.18 29.13
C SER A 770 31.42 -2.95 29.83
N GLN A 771 31.60 -3.21 31.13
CA GLN A 771 30.61 -3.86 32.00
C GLN A 771 30.16 -5.26 31.53
N CYS A 772 30.95 -5.94 30.70
CA CYS A 772 30.69 -7.31 30.28
C CYS A 772 31.26 -8.31 31.31
N PRO A 773 30.48 -9.32 31.73
CA PRO A 773 30.87 -10.25 32.78
C PRO A 773 31.90 -11.30 32.33
N ASP A 774 31.94 -11.61 31.02
CA ASP A 774 32.82 -12.63 30.42
C ASP A 774 33.94 -12.01 29.56
N PRO A 775 35.10 -12.69 29.45
CA PRO A 775 36.21 -12.24 28.61
C PRO A 775 35.86 -12.32 27.11
N ILE A 776 36.33 -11.35 26.34
CA ILE A 776 36.08 -11.29 24.90
C ILE A 776 36.86 -12.37 24.13
N THR A 777 36.24 -12.94 23.11
CA THR A 777 36.81 -13.95 22.21
C THR A 777 36.80 -13.49 20.77
N TYR A 778 37.77 -13.91 19.97
CA TYR A 778 37.92 -13.57 18.55
C TYR A 778 37.68 -14.80 17.68
N LEU A 779 37.06 -14.61 16.51
CA LEU A 779 36.98 -15.59 15.44
C LEU A 779 37.22 -14.88 14.11
N TRP A 780 38.29 -15.27 13.44
CA TRP A 780 38.61 -14.88 12.07
C TRP A 780 38.22 -16.00 11.12
N ASP A 781 37.50 -15.65 10.06
CA ASP A 781 37.38 -16.42 8.83
C ASP A 781 38.19 -15.69 7.75
N PHE A 782 39.15 -16.39 7.13
CA PHE A 782 40.01 -15.79 6.12
C PHE A 782 39.40 -15.81 4.71
N GLY A 783 38.22 -16.42 4.53
CA GLY A 783 37.52 -16.46 3.24
C GLY A 783 38.02 -17.55 2.28
N ASP A 784 39.08 -18.29 2.66
CA ASP A 784 39.60 -19.45 1.90
C ASP A 784 39.19 -20.81 2.51
N GLY A 785 38.28 -20.78 3.49
CA GLY A 785 37.80 -21.93 4.26
C GLY A 785 38.64 -22.25 5.49
N SER A 786 39.67 -21.47 5.81
CA SER A 786 40.41 -21.56 7.07
C SER A 786 40.00 -20.46 8.06
N THR A 787 40.13 -20.76 9.36
CA THR A 787 39.72 -19.87 10.45
C THR A 787 40.78 -19.81 11.55
N SER A 788 40.69 -18.80 12.42
CA SER A 788 41.54 -18.68 13.63
C SER A 788 40.79 -18.03 14.78
N THR A 789 41.12 -18.40 16.01
CA THR A 789 40.58 -17.76 17.24
C THR A 789 41.59 -16.85 17.93
N GLU A 790 42.78 -16.68 17.36
CA GLU A 790 43.78 -15.74 17.90
C GLU A 790 43.34 -14.30 17.62
N GLN A 791 43.70 -13.37 18.51
CA GLN A 791 43.39 -11.94 18.30
C GLN A 791 44.09 -11.39 17.06
N ASN A 792 45.38 -11.71 16.86
CA ASN A 792 46.19 -11.22 15.74
C ASN A 792 46.84 -12.39 14.98
N PRO A 793 46.08 -13.18 14.20
CA PRO A 793 46.61 -14.37 13.55
C PRO A 793 47.45 -14.04 12.31
N VAL A 794 48.31 -14.99 11.93
CA VAL A 794 49.02 -14.96 10.65
C VAL A 794 48.48 -16.06 9.74
N HIS A 795 48.04 -15.69 8.54
CA HIS A 795 47.51 -16.62 7.55
C HIS A 795 48.30 -16.58 6.24
N THR A 796 48.36 -17.69 5.52
CA THR A 796 49.09 -17.79 4.24
C THR A 796 48.18 -18.37 3.17
N TYR A 797 47.86 -17.55 2.17
CA TYR A 797 47.03 -17.98 1.05
C TYR A 797 47.87 -18.73 0.02
N THR A 798 47.43 -19.94 -0.32
CA THR A 798 48.14 -20.85 -1.24
C THR A 798 47.61 -20.81 -2.68
N LYS A 799 46.50 -20.10 -2.90
CA LYS A 799 45.89 -19.89 -4.22
C LYS A 799 45.68 -18.41 -4.48
N LYS A 800 45.82 -18.01 -5.74
CA LYS A 800 45.49 -16.65 -6.19
C LYS A 800 43.99 -16.41 -6.09
N GLY A 801 43.59 -15.18 -5.81
CA GLY A 801 42.19 -14.78 -5.77
C GLY A 801 41.91 -13.69 -4.75
N THR A 802 40.67 -13.19 -4.78
CA THR A 802 40.14 -12.27 -3.77
C THR A 802 39.44 -13.09 -2.69
N TYR A 803 39.80 -12.87 -1.44
CA TYR A 803 39.21 -13.53 -0.29
C TYR A 803 38.49 -12.51 0.59
N THR A 804 37.24 -12.80 0.96
CA THR A 804 36.47 -11.98 1.91
C THR A 804 36.73 -12.52 3.31
N TRP A 805 37.44 -11.75 4.14
CA TRP A 805 37.69 -12.10 5.52
C TRP A 805 36.59 -11.54 6.43
N LYS A 806 36.31 -12.24 7.54
CA LYS A 806 35.35 -11.83 8.57
C LYS A 806 35.97 -11.98 9.96
N LEU A 807 35.93 -10.92 10.77
CA LEU A 807 36.21 -10.93 12.20
C LEU A 807 34.89 -10.90 12.97
N THR A 808 34.77 -11.79 13.96
CA THR A 808 33.71 -11.76 14.98
C THR A 808 34.35 -11.66 16.35
N VAL A 809 34.01 -10.63 17.12
CA VAL A 809 34.39 -10.49 18.53
C VAL A 809 33.15 -10.68 19.40
N SER A 810 33.20 -11.60 20.35
CA SER A 810 32.06 -11.92 21.22
C SER A 810 32.41 -11.75 22.69
N SER A 811 31.46 -11.24 23.46
CA SER A 811 31.47 -11.23 24.94
C SER A 811 30.61 -12.34 25.55
N GLY A 812 30.07 -13.26 24.74
CA GLY A 812 29.06 -14.24 25.16
C GLY A 812 27.63 -13.69 25.30
N ILE A 813 27.46 -12.36 25.36
CA ILE A 813 26.15 -11.67 25.46
C ILE A 813 25.89 -10.80 24.22
N VAL A 814 26.90 -10.06 23.77
CA VAL A 814 26.85 -9.20 22.58
C VAL A 814 28.06 -9.44 21.68
N ASN A 815 27.86 -9.28 20.38
CA ASN A 815 28.87 -9.50 19.34
C ASN A 815 29.15 -8.21 18.55
N CYS A 816 30.39 -8.06 18.10
CA CYS A 816 30.80 -7.05 17.11
C CYS A 816 31.45 -7.76 15.92
N GLU A 817 31.04 -7.38 14.70
CA GLU A 817 31.53 -7.98 13.46
C GLU A 817 32.19 -6.95 12.52
N LYS A 818 33.25 -7.37 11.82
CA LYS A 818 33.92 -6.63 10.75
C LYS A 818 34.23 -7.56 9.58
N SER A 819 34.16 -7.08 8.35
CA SER A 819 34.52 -7.85 7.16
C SER A 819 35.07 -6.93 6.08
N ASP A 820 36.02 -7.43 5.30
CA ASP A 820 36.56 -6.77 4.11
C ASP A 820 37.20 -7.83 3.18
N THR A 821 37.90 -7.39 2.13
CA THR A 821 38.58 -8.27 1.17
C THR A 821 40.09 -8.13 1.20
N ILE A 822 40.80 -9.20 0.80
CA ILE A 822 42.23 -9.20 0.51
C ILE A 822 42.49 -9.86 -0.85
N TYR A 823 43.30 -9.21 -1.69
CA TYR A 823 43.71 -9.74 -2.99
C TYR A 823 45.06 -10.47 -2.92
N ILE A 824 45.11 -11.71 -3.41
CA ILE A 824 46.31 -12.56 -3.38
C ILE A 824 46.79 -12.88 -4.80
N ASP A 825 48.04 -12.56 -5.11
CA ASP A 825 48.65 -12.83 -6.41
C ASP A 825 50.18 -13.05 -6.32
N THR A 826 50.80 -13.58 -7.38
CA THR A 826 52.26 -13.84 -7.42
C THR A 826 53.11 -12.58 -7.55
N GLU A 827 52.52 -11.48 -7.98
CA GLU A 827 53.16 -10.17 -8.09
C GLU A 827 52.14 -9.08 -7.77
N ARG A 828 52.60 -7.90 -7.35
CA ARG A 828 51.71 -6.77 -7.10
C ARG A 828 51.12 -6.32 -8.43
N PRO A 829 49.79 -6.23 -8.57
CA PRO A 829 49.16 -5.88 -9.84
C PRO A 829 49.58 -4.48 -10.30
N CYS A 830 50.10 -4.35 -11.52
CA CYS A 830 50.47 -3.04 -12.08
C CYS A 830 49.79 -2.78 -13.42
N VAL A 831 49.41 -1.52 -13.65
CA VAL A 831 48.83 -1.00 -14.89
C VAL A 831 49.73 0.03 -15.52
N GLU A 832 49.88 -0.06 -16.84
CA GLU A 832 50.59 0.93 -17.64
C GLU A 832 49.58 1.78 -18.42
N ILE A 833 49.69 3.11 -18.30
CA ILE A 833 48.93 4.11 -19.07
C ILE A 833 49.95 5.10 -19.66
N GLY A 834 50.16 5.05 -20.97
CA GLY A 834 51.27 5.74 -21.62
C GLY A 834 52.62 5.24 -21.08
N ASP A 835 53.49 6.17 -20.69
CA ASP A 835 54.79 5.88 -20.04
C ASP A 835 54.69 5.74 -18.51
N LEU A 836 53.48 5.84 -17.93
CA LEU A 836 53.25 5.78 -16.49
C LEU A 836 52.90 4.35 -16.07
N LYS A 837 53.57 3.84 -15.03
CA LYS A 837 53.31 2.53 -14.42
C LYS A 837 52.78 2.71 -13.01
N PHE A 838 51.54 2.28 -12.76
CA PHE A 838 50.88 2.33 -11.46
C PHE A 838 50.78 0.91 -10.90
N CYS A 839 51.27 0.66 -9.69
CA CYS A 839 51.09 -0.63 -9.02
C CYS A 839 50.03 -0.49 -7.93
N ALA A 840 48.93 -1.22 -8.09
CA ALA A 840 47.72 -1.10 -7.29
C ALA A 840 47.62 -2.19 -6.21
N ASP A 841 46.74 -1.96 -5.24
CA ASP A 841 46.44 -2.89 -4.16
C ASP A 841 45.23 -3.78 -4.49
N LEU A 842 44.30 -3.32 -5.33
CA LEU A 842 43.24 -4.13 -5.93
C LEU A 842 43.08 -3.86 -7.42
N ILE A 843 42.69 -4.90 -8.17
CA ILE A 843 42.13 -4.79 -9.53
C ILE A 843 40.71 -5.36 -9.50
N ASN A 844 39.77 -4.70 -10.18
CA ASN A 844 38.48 -5.30 -10.46
C ASN A 844 38.60 -6.49 -11.45
N THR A 845 37.56 -7.33 -11.50
CA THR A 845 37.57 -8.60 -12.25
C THR A 845 37.79 -8.47 -13.77
N ASP A 846 37.57 -7.30 -14.35
CA ASP A 846 37.73 -7.04 -15.78
C ASP A 846 39.04 -6.30 -16.16
N GLY A 847 39.86 -5.91 -15.18
CA GLY A 847 41.16 -5.27 -15.41
C GLY A 847 41.08 -3.79 -15.82
N SER A 848 39.92 -3.16 -15.71
CA SER A 848 39.71 -1.75 -16.09
C SER A 848 39.91 -0.75 -14.95
N LYS A 849 39.85 -1.21 -13.69
CA LYS A 849 39.92 -0.36 -12.49
C LYS A 849 40.96 -0.87 -11.50
N TYR A 850 41.79 0.07 -11.01
CA TYR A 850 42.93 -0.18 -10.14
C TYR A 850 42.84 0.71 -8.91
N THR A 851 42.98 0.17 -7.71
CA THR A 851 42.79 0.93 -6.45
C THR A 851 44.10 1.02 -5.67
N LEU A 852 44.51 2.24 -5.29
CA LEU A 852 45.68 2.57 -4.47
C LEU A 852 45.22 2.95 -3.06
N SER A 853 45.75 2.29 -2.04
CA SER A 853 45.43 2.57 -0.63
C SER A 853 46.50 3.49 -0.06
N GLY A 854 46.31 4.82 -0.13
CA GLY A 854 47.23 5.80 0.44
C GLY A 854 47.23 7.16 -0.25
N ASP A 855 47.80 8.15 0.43
CA ASP A 855 47.83 9.54 -0.03
C ASP A 855 48.77 9.73 -1.25
N VAL A 856 48.36 10.54 -2.22
CA VAL A 856 49.14 10.84 -3.44
C VAL A 856 49.50 12.32 -3.43
N SER A 857 50.77 12.69 -3.63
CA SER A 857 51.22 14.08 -3.75
C SER A 857 51.62 14.44 -5.19
N VAL A 858 51.38 15.69 -5.58
CA VAL A 858 51.80 16.27 -6.87
C VAL A 858 52.65 17.52 -6.60
N ASN A 859 53.90 17.50 -7.04
CA ASN A 859 54.93 18.54 -6.87
C ASN A 859 55.21 18.94 -5.41
N ASN A 860 54.91 18.09 -4.42
CA ASN A 860 54.83 18.47 -3.00
C ASN A 860 53.92 19.69 -2.69
N ILE A 861 53.01 20.03 -3.60
CA ILE A 861 52.10 21.17 -3.46
C ILE A 861 50.66 20.67 -3.31
N LEU A 862 50.21 19.73 -4.15
CA LEU A 862 48.88 19.12 -4.07
C LEU A 862 48.94 17.76 -3.36
N PHE A 863 48.00 17.47 -2.47
CA PHE A 863 47.91 16.21 -1.73
C PHE A 863 46.49 15.65 -1.80
N PHE A 864 46.34 14.44 -2.33
CA PHE A 864 45.12 13.64 -2.38
C PHE A 864 45.15 12.68 -1.19
N THR A 865 44.10 12.67 -0.38
CA THR A 865 44.03 11.80 0.81
C THR A 865 43.17 10.54 0.58
N ASN A 866 43.38 9.50 1.38
CA ASN A 866 42.63 8.22 1.35
C ASN A 866 42.91 7.34 0.11
N THR A 867 41.85 6.74 -0.46
CA THR A 867 41.93 5.74 -1.53
C THR A 867 41.79 6.41 -2.89
N VAL A 868 42.73 6.12 -3.79
CA VAL A 868 42.77 6.66 -5.15
C VAL A 868 42.52 5.53 -6.15
N GLU A 869 41.48 5.66 -6.96
CA GLU A 869 41.11 4.71 -8.00
C GLU A 869 41.56 5.23 -9.38
N VAL A 870 42.27 4.39 -10.12
CA VAL A 870 42.72 4.64 -11.49
C VAL A 870 41.88 3.80 -12.43
N ILE A 871 41.14 4.45 -13.32
CA ILE A 871 40.34 3.81 -14.36
C ILE A 871 41.12 3.90 -15.67
N LYS A 872 41.53 2.75 -16.21
CA LYS A 872 42.22 2.69 -17.50
C LYS A 872 41.20 2.78 -18.62
N ILE A 873 41.26 3.84 -19.41
CA ILE A 873 40.40 4.02 -20.59
C ILE A 873 41.04 3.31 -21.79
N ASN A 874 42.35 3.50 -22.03
CA ASN A 874 43.11 2.77 -23.05
C ASN A 874 44.62 2.74 -22.73
N SER A 875 45.47 2.35 -23.68
CA SER A 875 46.93 2.28 -23.49
C SER A 875 47.63 3.64 -23.37
N ALA A 876 46.96 4.75 -23.65
CA ALA A 876 47.50 6.10 -23.67
C ALA A 876 46.79 7.08 -22.70
N THR A 877 45.53 6.81 -22.31
CA THR A 877 44.74 7.72 -21.44
C THR A 877 44.00 6.98 -20.32
N GLY A 878 43.75 7.69 -19.21
CA GLY A 878 43.02 7.19 -18.05
C GLY A 878 42.41 8.31 -17.18
N SER A 879 41.58 7.91 -16.22
CA SER A 879 40.97 8.82 -15.24
C SER A 879 41.38 8.43 -13.82
N LEU A 880 41.60 9.44 -12.96
CA LEU A 880 41.83 9.29 -11.53
C LEU A 880 40.59 9.72 -10.76
N TYR A 881 40.09 8.86 -9.89
CA TYR A 881 38.99 9.10 -8.98
C TYR A 881 39.51 9.00 -7.55
N THR A 882 39.22 9.98 -6.69
CA THR A 882 39.53 9.87 -5.26
C THR A 882 38.27 10.06 -4.44
N ILE A 883 38.22 9.37 -3.29
CA ILE A 883 37.17 9.48 -2.27
C ILE A 883 37.59 10.35 -1.07
N GLY A 884 38.85 10.81 -1.04
CA GLY A 884 39.32 11.75 -0.02
C GLY A 884 39.45 13.18 -0.51
N ASN A 885 39.96 14.05 0.35
CA ASN A 885 40.04 15.48 0.10
C ASN A 885 41.30 15.86 -0.67
N LEU A 886 41.24 16.95 -1.42
CA LEU A 886 42.39 17.60 -2.07
C LEU A 886 42.88 18.76 -1.20
N TYR A 887 44.17 18.80 -0.87
CA TYR A 887 44.77 19.92 -0.14
C TYR A 887 45.94 20.52 -0.91
N VAL A 888 46.15 21.83 -0.75
CA VAL A 888 47.41 22.51 -1.09
C VAL A 888 48.19 22.76 0.18
N LYS A 889 49.49 22.47 0.15
CA LYS A 889 50.40 22.83 1.23
C LYS A 889 51.01 24.21 0.99
N ASN A 890 50.71 25.13 1.89
CA ASN A 890 51.24 26.49 1.84
C ASN A 890 52.74 26.52 2.18
N ILE A 891 53.43 27.57 1.73
CA ILE A 891 54.89 27.76 1.96
C ILE A 891 55.23 27.81 3.46
N ASP A 892 54.27 28.14 4.33
CA ASP A 892 54.42 28.15 5.78
C ASP A 892 54.22 26.77 6.47
N GLY A 893 53.88 25.74 5.69
CA GLY A 893 53.67 24.37 6.15
C GLY A 893 52.25 24.05 6.62
N SER A 894 51.29 24.98 6.48
CA SER A 894 49.86 24.71 6.72
C SER A 894 49.19 24.03 5.51
N ASP A 895 48.26 23.11 5.77
CA ASP A 895 47.48 22.43 4.74
C ASP A 895 46.13 23.15 4.53
N GLU A 896 45.77 23.51 3.30
CA GLU A 896 44.50 24.16 2.95
C GLU A 896 43.68 23.26 2.01
N THR A 897 42.45 22.91 2.40
CA THR A 897 41.59 22.05 1.57
C THR A 897 41.04 22.80 0.38
N ILE A 898 41.36 22.33 -0.83
CA ILE A 898 40.83 22.87 -2.09
C ILE A 898 39.45 22.27 -2.37
N LEU A 899 39.32 20.95 -2.22
CA LEU A 899 38.08 20.22 -2.49
C LEU A 899 37.84 19.18 -1.38
N LYS A 900 36.60 19.14 -0.88
CA LYS A 900 36.15 18.15 0.11
C LYS A 900 35.21 17.14 -0.55
N GLY A 901 35.44 15.85 -0.27
CA GLY A 901 34.64 14.76 -0.83
C GLY A 901 35.16 14.23 -2.17
N PRO A 902 34.45 13.29 -2.81
CA PRO A 902 34.93 12.58 -3.98
C PRO A 902 34.98 13.44 -5.25
N PHE A 903 36.01 13.28 -6.09
CA PHE A 903 36.14 13.97 -7.37
C PHE A 903 36.96 13.15 -8.39
N THR A 904 36.74 13.44 -9.68
CA THR A 904 37.39 12.76 -10.83
C THR A 904 38.24 13.75 -11.63
N THR A 905 39.46 13.36 -12.02
CA THR A 905 40.33 14.13 -12.91
C THR A 905 40.83 13.27 -14.07
N PHE A 906 41.06 13.88 -15.23
CA PHE A 906 41.61 13.21 -16.42
C PHE A 906 43.13 13.36 -16.48
N VAL A 907 43.82 12.34 -17.00
CA VAL A 907 45.27 12.39 -17.26
C VAL A 907 45.53 12.00 -18.71
N ASP A 908 46.13 12.94 -19.46
CA ASP A 908 46.60 12.71 -20.83
C ASP A 908 48.11 12.43 -20.84
N GLY A 909 48.50 11.36 -21.54
CA GLY A 909 49.73 10.58 -21.34
C GLY A 909 51.03 11.19 -21.88
N ILE A 910 51.33 12.45 -21.57
CA ILE A 910 52.61 13.10 -21.93
C ILE A 910 53.27 13.54 -20.61
N TYR A 911 54.56 13.21 -20.39
CA TYR A 911 55.49 13.61 -19.31
C TYR A 911 55.98 12.51 -18.32
N LYS A 912 57.20 12.72 -17.78
CA LYS A 912 58.18 11.67 -17.39
C LYS A 912 58.42 11.47 -15.89
N SER A 913 58.34 10.19 -15.49
CA SER A 913 59.04 9.45 -14.41
C SER A 913 58.65 9.67 -12.92
N PHE A 914 58.65 8.56 -12.17
CA PHE A 914 58.41 8.45 -10.72
C PHE A 914 59.70 8.12 -9.94
N THR A 915 59.78 8.56 -8.68
CA THR A 915 60.75 8.05 -7.70
C THR A 915 60.05 7.79 -6.36
N GLU A 916 60.28 6.61 -5.78
CA GLU A 916 59.74 6.20 -4.48
C GLU A 916 60.51 6.89 -3.34
N MET A 917 59.81 7.39 -2.30
CA MET A 917 60.43 7.94 -1.09
C MET A 917 60.23 6.98 0.09
N ASP A 918 61.27 6.79 0.92
CA ASP A 918 61.21 5.92 2.12
C ASP A 918 60.23 6.48 3.17
N GLY A 919 59.12 5.77 3.45
CA GLY A 919 58.11 6.17 4.46
C GLY A 919 56.74 5.48 4.27
N PRO A 920 55.70 5.81 5.10
CA PRO A 920 54.31 5.41 4.81
C PRO A 920 53.88 5.90 3.41
N PRO A 921 52.92 5.26 2.73
CA PRO A 921 52.76 5.36 1.28
C PRO A 921 52.34 6.78 0.86
N ILE A 922 53.35 7.59 0.51
CA ILE A 922 53.21 8.93 -0.06
C ILE A 922 53.94 8.89 -1.41
N TYR A 923 53.21 9.14 -2.50
CA TYR A 923 53.72 9.04 -3.87
C TYR A 923 53.81 10.43 -4.51
N ASP A 924 54.99 10.88 -4.96
CA ASP A 924 55.21 12.27 -5.46
C ASP A 924 55.29 12.35 -6.99
N LEU A 925 54.39 13.12 -7.62
CA LEU A 925 54.28 13.34 -9.07
C LEU A 925 54.84 14.69 -9.48
N ASN A 926 55.85 14.75 -10.35
CA ASN A 926 56.43 16.01 -10.82
C ASN A 926 55.81 16.46 -12.16
N LEU A 927 54.85 17.39 -12.14
CA LEU A 927 54.01 17.78 -13.30
C LEU A 927 53.99 19.30 -13.49
N LEU A 928 54.62 19.82 -14.54
CA LEU A 928 54.52 21.22 -14.98
C LEU A 928 53.37 21.37 -16.00
N ASN A 929 52.51 22.39 -15.82
CA ASN A 929 51.43 22.80 -16.74
C ASN A 929 50.35 21.76 -17.03
N LEU A 930 49.61 21.33 -15.99
CA LEU A 930 48.43 20.49 -16.16
C LEU A 930 47.19 21.37 -16.43
N PRO A 931 46.46 21.16 -17.54
CA PRO A 931 45.11 21.70 -17.68
C PRO A 931 44.18 20.93 -16.73
N LEU A 932 43.56 21.63 -15.78
CA LEU A 932 42.57 21.05 -14.88
C LEU A 932 41.18 21.38 -15.42
N GLU A 933 40.36 20.37 -15.67
CA GLU A 933 38.98 20.58 -16.10
C GLU A 933 38.04 20.33 -14.92
N VAL A 934 37.28 21.36 -14.52
CA VAL A 934 36.25 21.23 -13.48
C VAL A 934 34.91 21.58 -14.12
N ASN A 935 33.99 20.62 -14.17
CA ASN A 935 32.66 20.76 -14.76
C ASN A 935 32.67 21.36 -16.19
N GLY A 936 33.58 20.87 -17.04
CA GLY A 936 33.65 21.24 -18.47
C GLY A 936 34.28 22.61 -18.77
N SER A 937 34.90 23.26 -17.77
CA SER A 937 35.69 24.48 -17.96
C SER A 937 37.18 24.21 -17.72
N GLU A 938 38.02 24.62 -18.68
CA GLU A 938 39.48 24.50 -18.58
C GLU A 938 40.03 25.56 -17.61
N ILE A 939 40.74 25.10 -16.58
CA ILE A 939 41.43 25.91 -15.57
C ILE A 939 42.93 25.74 -15.78
N SER A 940 43.62 26.83 -16.08
CA SER A 940 45.09 26.90 -16.02
C SER A 940 45.53 27.65 -14.77
N ILE A 941 46.53 27.11 -14.08
CA ILE A 941 47.19 27.76 -12.94
C ILE A 941 48.50 28.35 -13.47
N GLU A 942 48.60 29.68 -13.50
CA GLU A 942 49.82 30.40 -13.87
C GLU A 942 50.43 31.10 -12.63
N ASP A 943 51.68 31.55 -12.73
CA ASP A 943 52.47 32.10 -11.60
C ASP A 943 51.84 33.34 -10.92
N ASP A 944 50.81 33.97 -11.52
CA ASP A 944 50.18 35.22 -11.09
C ASP A 944 48.63 35.20 -10.99
N GLY A 945 47.96 34.04 -11.08
CA GLY A 945 46.53 33.93 -10.81
C GLY A 945 45.81 32.72 -11.44
N ILE A 946 44.46 32.70 -11.32
CA ILE A 946 43.57 31.72 -11.97
C ILE A 946 42.92 32.37 -13.20
N LEU A 947 43.08 31.76 -14.37
CA LEU A 947 42.45 32.19 -15.63
C LEU A 947 41.20 31.35 -15.92
N VAL A 948 40.06 31.99 -16.19
CA VAL A 948 38.79 31.31 -16.49
C VAL A 948 38.25 31.75 -17.86
N THR A 949 37.87 30.79 -18.70
CA THR A 949 37.47 31.02 -20.10
C THR A 949 36.04 30.54 -20.37
N PRO A 950 35.00 31.36 -20.09
CA PRO A 950 33.62 30.97 -20.37
C PRO A 950 33.30 30.98 -21.88
N PHE A 951 32.69 29.90 -22.36
CA PHE A 951 32.16 29.78 -23.73
C PHE A 951 30.65 29.51 -23.72
N LEU A 952 29.96 29.89 -24.80
CA LEU A 952 28.55 29.65 -25.03
C LEU A 952 28.38 28.87 -26.34
N ASN A 953 27.82 27.67 -26.28
CA ASN A 953 27.52 26.86 -27.46
C ASN A 953 26.21 27.34 -28.10
N ILE A 954 26.31 28.04 -29.23
CA ILE A 954 25.18 28.34 -30.10
C ILE A 954 25.43 27.63 -31.43
N GLY A 955 24.89 26.41 -31.57
CA GLY A 955 25.15 25.56 -32.73
C GLY A 955 26.49 24.82 -32.67
N VAL A 956 27.06 24.50 -33.84
CA VAL A 956 28.12 23.50 -34.00
C VAL A 956 29.55 23.99 -33.64
N GLU A 957 29.73 25.26 -33.24
CA GLU A 957 31.01 25.78 -32.73
C GLU A 957 30.82 26.67 -31.48
N PRO A 958 31.65 26.50 -30.42
CA PRO A 958 31.59 27.31 -29.19
C PRO A 958 32.00 28.76 -29.43
N VAL A 959 31.17 29.71 -28.98
CA VAL A 959 31.46 31.15 -29.01
C VAL A 959 32.03 31.57 -27.66
N ILE A 960 33.28 32.04 -27.65
CA ILE A 960 33.93 32.56 -26.43
C ILE A 960 33.35 33.93 -26.10
N LEU A 961 32.67 34.05 -24.95
CA LEU A 961 31.97 35.29 -24.59
C LEU A 961 32.91 36.35 -24.01
N ALA A 962 33.90 35.94 -23.20
CA ALA A 962 34.94 36.79 -22.64
C ALA A 962 36.07 35.94 -22.03
N ARG A 963 37.28 36.51 -21.89
CA ARG A 963 38.32 35.97 -21.00
C ARG A 963 38.39 36.80 -19.73
N VAL A 964 38.37 36.18 -18.55
CA VAL A 964 38.35 36.91 -17.26
C VAL A 964 39.54 36.48 -16.39
N GLN A 965 40.32 37.47 -15.95
CA GLN A 965 41.46 37.27 -15.04
C GLN A 965 41.09 37.79 -13.65
N MET A 966 41.29 36.96 -12.62
CA MET A 966 41.01 37.33 -11.23
C MET A 966 42.32 37.44 -10.44
N SER A 967 42.52 38.58 -9.78
CA SER A 967 43.66 38.81 -8.89
C SER A 967 43.23 38.74 -7.43
N LEU A 968 43.97 37.96 -6.61
CA LEU A 968 43.72 37.77 -5.18
C LEU A 968 44.87 38.39 -4.36
N LEU A 969 44.56 39.13 -3.29
CA LEU A 969 45.57 39.54 -2.29
C LEU A 969 45.40 38.73 -1.02
N LEU A 970 46.50 38.13 -0.59
CA LEU A 970 46.61 37.50 0.71
C LEU A 970 47.19 38.51 1.70
N VAL A 971 46.38 38.94 2.67
CA VAL A 971 46.88 39.62 3.87
C VAL A 971 46.90 38.59 5.01
N PRO A 972 48.01 38.42 5.74
CA PRO A 972 48.08 37.45 6.82
C PRO A 972 47.06 37.75 7.94
N ASN A 973 46.28 36.73 8.31
CA ASN A 973 45.33 36.70 9.44
C ASN A 973 44.00 37.47 9.32
N GLU A 974 43.51 37.79 8.12
CA GLU A 974 42.09 38.11 7.88
C GLU A 974 41.52 37.38 6.65
N THR A 975 40.18 37.29 6.55
CA THR A 975 39.43 36.59 5.49
C THR A 975 39.77 37.14 4.10
N LYS A 976 39.97 36.25 3.11
CA LYS A 976 40.42 36.57 1.74
C LYS A 976 39.55 37.65 1.05
N HIS A 977 40.19 38.57 0.31
CA HIS A 977 39.52 39.56 -0.54
C HIS A 977 39.91 39.38 -2.02
N ILE A 978 38.91 39.32 -2.92
CA ILE A 978 39.11 39.49 -4.36
C ILE A 978 39.51 40.95 -4.59
N LEU A 979 40.69 41.19 -5.18
CA LEU A 979 41.18 42.55 -5.42
C LEU A 979 40.57 43.17 -6.67
N SER A 980 40.50 42.40 -7.76
CA SER A 980 39.95 42.84 -9.03
C SER A 980 39.57 41.65 -9.92
N VAL A 981 38.58 41.89 -10.77
CA VAL A 981 38.16 41.00 -11.86
C VAL A 981 38.28 41.83 -13.13
N GLU A 982 39.15 41.43 -14.06
CA GLU A 982 39.41 42.18 -15.30
C GLU A 982 39.07 41.32 -16.52
N VAL A 983 38.35 41.90 -17.49
CA VAL A 983 38.01 41.24 -18.76
C VAL A 983 39.13 41.49 -19.76
N VAL A 984 39.78 40.44 -20.22
CA VAL A 984 41.04 40.51 -20.96
C VAL A 984 40.82 40.58 -22.48
N ASP A 985 39.77 39.97 -23.04
CA ASP A 985 39.35 40.20 -24.43
C ASP A 985 37.95 39.65 -24.76
N GLY A 986 37.29 40.20 -25.78
CA GLY A 986 36.00 39.74 -26.31
C GLY A 986 35.98 39.79 -27.84
N SER A 987 35.76 38.65 -28.50
CA SER A 987 35.70 38.56 -29.97
C SER A 987 34.31 38.10 -30.41
N LEU A 988 33.59 38.95 -31.15
CA LEU A 988 32.23 38.71 -31.62
C LEU A 988 32.22 38.28 -33.09
N THR A 989 31.37 37.30 -33.42
CA THR A 989 30.92 37.07 -34.80
C THR A 989 29.92 38.18 -35.21
N PRO A 990 29.73 38.47 -36.52
CA PRO A 990 29.18 39.76 -36.98
C PRO A 990 27.67 40.02 -36.74
N SER A 991 26.94 39.16 -36.02
CA SER A 991 25.47 39.14 -36.05
C SER A 991 24.77 39.25 -34.69
N ILE A 992 25.51 39.34 -33.59
CA ILE A 992 24.97 39.53 -32.23
C ILE A 992 25.76 40.66 -31.57
N THR A 993 25.07 41.69 -31.06
CA THR A 993 25.72 42.80 -30.35
C THR A 993 25.36 42.75 -28.88
N VAL A 994 26.36 42.57 -28.00
CA VAL A 994 26.18 42.82 -26.57
C VAL A 994 26.18 44.34 -26.38
N SER A 995 25.04 44.91 -25.99
CA SER A 995 24.89 46.37 -25.85
C SER A 995 25.40 46.87 -24.50
N SER A 996 25.37 46.03 -23.46
CA SER A 996 26.08 46.27 -22.20
C SER A 996 26.30 44.97 -21.43
N PHE A 997 27.41 44.89 -20.70
CA PHE A 997 27.73 43.80 -19.77
C PHE A 997 28.32 44.44 -18.51
N SER A 998 27.82 44.09 -17.34
CA SER A 998 28.32 44.58 -16.06
C SER A 998 28.42 43.46 -15.03
N LEU A 999 29.49 43.50 -14.23
CA LEU A 999 29.68 42.66 -13.05
C LEU A 999 29.97 43.61 -11.88
N THR A 1000 29.25 43.46 -10.79
CA THR A 1000 29.44 44.22 -9.55
C THR A 1000 29.62 43.24 -8.40
N TYR A 1001 30.76 43.34 -7.71
CA TYR A 1001 31.01 42.59 -6.48
C TYR A 1001 30.51 43.40 -5.28
N ASN A 1002 29.68 42.79 -4.44
CA ASN A 1002 29.25 43.36 -3.16
C ASN A 1002 30.13 42.80 -2.02
N PRO A 1003 31.03 43.61 -1.43
CA PRO A 1003 31.95 43.11 -0.42
C PRO A 1003 31.30 42.76 0.92
N GLN A 1004 30.10 43.29 1.23
CA GLN A 1004 29.43 43.01 2.52
C GLN A 1004 28.69 41.67 2.53
N GLU A 1005 28.21 41.22 1.36
CA GLU A 1005 27.47 39.96 1.24
C GLU A 1005 28.29 38.84 0.58
N GLN A 1006 29.56 39.12 0.23
CA GLN A 1006 30.43 38.25 -0.57
C GLN A 1006 29.76 37.72 -1.85
N SER A 1007 28.92 38.55 -2.49
CA SER A 1007 28.17 38.18 -3.69
C SER A 1007 28.66 38.91 -4.93
N ILE A 1008 28.60 38.24 -6.09
CA ILE A 1008 28.83 38.84 -7.40
C ILE A 1008 27.48 38.90 -8.11
N THR A 1009 27.11 40.09 -8.58
CA THR A 1009 25.91 40.31 -9.40
C THR A 1009 26.30 40.73 -10.81
N GLY A 1010 25.74 40.10 -11.83
CA GLY A 1010 26.00 40.43 -13.24
C GLY A 1010 24.73 40.79 -14.00
N SER A 1011 24.85 41.69 -14.99
CA SER A 1011 23.80 41.99 -15.97
C SER A 1011 24.37 42.01 -17.38
N ALA A 1012 23.67 41.39 -18.33
CA ALA A 1012 24.00 41.45 -19.75
C ALA A 1012 22.76 41.86 -20.55
N SER A 1013 22.91 42.82 -21.47
CA SER A 1013 21.89 43.16 -22.46
C SER A 1013 22.42 42.78 -23.85
N ILE A 1014 21.67 41.92 -24.53
CA ILE A 1014 22.01 41.41 -25.87
C ILE A 1014 21.02 41.98 -26.88
N GLY A 1015 21.54 42.65 -27.91
CA GLY A 1015 20.79 43.20 -29.03
C GLY A 1015 20.76 42.23 -30.22
N LEU A 1016 19.55 41.97 -30.72
CA LEU A 1016 19.33 41.19 -31.94
C LEU A 1016 18.91 42.16 -33.07
N PRO A 1017 19.71 42.32 -34.15
CA PRO A 1017 19.51 43.39 -35.13
C PRO A 1017 18.30 43.19 -36.07
N PHE A 1018 17.46 42.17 -35.88
CA PHE A 1018 16.32 41.85 -36.75
C PHE A 1018 14.94 42.08 -36.09
N LEU A 1019 14.90 42.56 -34.84
CA LEU A 1019 13.68 42.97 -34.14
C LEU A 1019 13.83 44.43 -33.72
N ASP A 1020 12.98 45.32 -34.24
CA ASP A 1020 13.10 46.76 -34.02
C ASP A 1020 12.74 47.20 -32.57
N VAL A 1021 12.41 46.30 -31.63
CA VAL A 1021 12.51 46.51 -30.17
C VAL A 1021 12.57 45.16 -29.43
N ALA A 1022 13.64 44.91 -28.67
CA ALA A 1022 13.68 44.59 -27.23
C ALA A 1022 14.93 43.76 -26.87
N SER A 1023 15.75 44.28 -25.95
CA SER A 1023 16.85 43.56 -25.30
C SER A 1023 16.30 42.42 -24.44
N ILE A 1024 17.03 41.32 -24.37
CA ILE A 1024 16.85 40.31 -23.32
C ILE A 1024 17.76 40.74 -22.17
N ASP A 1025 17.17 41.02 -21.01
CA ASP A 1025 17.92 41.32 -19.79
C ASP A 1025 17.98 40.05 -18.93
N ALA A 1026 19.21 39.56 -18.71
CA ALA A 1026 19.49 38.45 -17.81
C ALA A 1026 20.26 38.97 -16.59
N SER A 1027 19.77 38.66 -15.39
CA SER A 1027 20.46 38.96 -14.12
C SER A 1027 20.83 37.66 -13.39
N VAL A 1028 22.05 37.57 -12.89
CA VAL A 1028 22.53 36.42 -12.09
C VAL A 1028 23.15 36.93 -10.79
N GLU A 1029 22.79 36.29 -9.67
CA GLU A 1029 23.33 36.57 -8.32
C GLU A 1029 23.88 35.27 -7.70
N PHE A 1030 25.07 35.33 -7.11
CA PHE A 1030 25.72 34.20 -6.42
C PHE A 1030 26.05 34.57 -4.96
N LYS A 1031 25.73 33.70 -3.98
CA LYS A 1031 26.12 33.83 -2.56
C LYS A 1031 26.83 32.55 -2.04
N PRO A 1032 28.00 32.63 -1.39
CA PRO A 1032 28.68 31.45 -0.85
C PRO A 1032 28.32 31.21 0.63
N GLY A 1033 27.86 30.00 0.99
CA GLY A 1033 27.75 29.58 2.41
C GLY A 1033 26.71 28.50 2.75
N CYS A 1034 25.64 28.38 1.98
CA CYS A 1034 24.70 27.26 1.88
C CYS A 1034 24.09 27.41 0.49
N LEU A 1035 23.96 26.34 -0.30
CA LEU A 1035 23.35 26.39 -1.63
C LEU A 1035 21.82 26.56 -1.49
N ASP A 1036 21.37 27.77 -1.13
CA ASP A 1036 19.97 28.16 -1.25
C ASP A 1036 19.78 28.93 -2.55
N GLY A 1037 19.15 28.25 -3.52
CA GLY A 1037 18.39 28.84 -4.64
C GLY A 1037 19.19 29.63 -5.69
N PHE A 1038 19.52 28.98 -6.82
CA PHE A 1038 19.87 29.71 -8.04
C PHE A 1038 18.58 30.33 -8.64
N SER A 1039 18.52 31.66 -8.77
CA SER A 1039 17.37 32.35 -9.37
C SER A 1039 17.75 32.95 -10.72
N ILE A 1040 17.32 32.32 -11.82
CA ILE A 1040 17.38 32.93 -13.15
C ILE A 1040 16.04 33.62 -13.40
N LYS A 1041 16.04 34.94 -13.56
CA LYS A 1041 14.88 35.68 -14.09
C LYS A 1041 15.10 35.96 -15.57
N ILE A 1042 14.24 35.39 -16.41
CA ILE A 1042 14.13 35.74 -17.82
C ILE A 1042 12.77 36.44 -18.00
N GLY A 1043 12.79 37.76 -18.18
CA GLY A 1043 11.57 38.53 -18.42
C GLY A 1043 11.40 38.81 -19.91
N LEU A 1044 10.29 38.35 -20.51
CA LEU A 1044 9.84 38.87 -21.80
C LEU A 1044 9.06 40.18 -21.57
N PRO A 1045 9.25 41.23 -22.38
CA PRO A 1045 8.50 42.47 -22.21
C PRO A 1045 6.99 42.24 -22.40
N GLN A 1046 6.15 42.77 -21.51
CA GLN A 1046 4.71 42.79 -21.73
C GLN A 1046 4.35 43.68 -22.93
N GLY A 1047 3.57 43.14 -23.87
CA GLY A 1047 2.85 43.93 -24.87
C GLY A 1047 3.23 43.73 -26.34
N ILE A 1048 3.54 42.51 -26.80
CA ILE A 1048 3.67 42.24 -28.24
C ILE A 1048 2.27 42.06 -28.87
N PRO A 1049 1.86 42.88 -29.87
CA PRO A 1049 0.62 42.68 -30.59
C PRO A 1049 0.72 41.49 -31.56
N LEU A 1050 -0.26 40.58 -31.47
CA LEU A 1050 -0.38 39.34 -32.24
C LEU A 1050 -0.47 39.60 -33.75
N GLY A 1051 0.43 38.98 -34.53
CA GLY A 1051 0.31 39.00 -35.98
C GLY A 1051 1.49 38.56 -36.84
N THR A 1052 2.40 37.68 -36.40
CA THR A 1052 3.29 36.94 -37.33
C THR A 1052 3.75 35.63 -36.69
N SER A 1053 3.95 34.63 -37.55
CA SER A 1053 4.23 33.21 -37.32
C SER A 1053 5.31 32.87 -36.27
N GLY A 1054 5.00 31.87 -35.43
CA GLY A 1054 5.90 30.88 -34.85
C GLY A 1054 7.18 31.40 -34.20
N LEU A 1055 7.17 31.59 -32.88
CA LEU A 1055 8.39 31.59 -32.08
C LEU A 1055 8.69 30.13 -31.70
N GLU A 1056 9.72 29.55 -32.30
CA GLU A 1056 10.24 28.23 -31.95
C GLU A 1056 11.51 28.46 -31.13
N ILE A 1057 11.52 28.00 -29.88
CA ILE A 1057 12.70 28.09 -29.00
C ILE A 1057 13.36 26.72 -29.02
N ASP A 1058 14.52 26.61 -29.67
CA ASP A 1058 15.33 25.40 -29.68
C ASP A 1058 16.28 25.40 -28.48
N GLY A 1059 15.85 24.72 -27.41
CA GLY A 1059 16.70 24.10 -26.38
C GLY A 1059 17.21 25.02 -25.27
N PHE A 1060 16.98 24.62 -24.02
CA PHE A 1060 17.84 24.93 -22.88
C PHE A 1060 18.01 23.67 -22.03
N ILE A 1061 19.22 23.48 -21.50
CA ILE A 1061 19.57 22.35 -20.62
C ILE A 1061 19.85 22.95 -19.24
N LEU A 1062 19.19 22.42 -18.20
CA LEU A 1062 19.43 22.80 -16.82
C LEU A 1062 20.00 21.59 -16.08
N GLU A 1063 21.25 21.71 -15.61
CA GLU A 1063 21.94 20.72 -14.77
C GLU A 1063 21.88 21.20 -13.31
N VAL A 1064 21.29 20.41 -12.41
CA VAL A 1064 21.19 20.74 -10.98
C VAL A 1064 21.73 19.57 -10.16
N ASP A 1065 23.00 19.64 -9.80
CA ASP A 1065 23.64 18.65 -8.94
C ASP A 1065 23.70 19.13 -7.49
N ASN A 1066 23.32 18.24 -6.57
CA ASN A 1066 23.49 18.35 -5.11
C ASN A 1066 22.75 19.49 -4.40
N LEU A 1067 21.58 19.20 -3.81
CA LEU A 1067 20.94 20.07 -2.81
C LEU A 1067 20.50 19.26 -1.58
N CYS A 1068 20.64 19.88 -0.41
CA CYS A 1068 20.18 19.35 0.87
C CYS A 1068 18.66 19.57 1.11
N GLU A 1069 17.93 20.25 0.21
CA GLU A 1069 16.45 20.40 0.11
C GLU A 1069 16.05 20.77 -1.35
N PRO A 1070 14.78 20.62 -1.81
CA PRO A 1070 14.43 20.72 -3.25
C PRO A 1070 14.60 22.11 -3.88
N ALA A 1071 15.08 22.17 -5.13
CA ALA A 1071 15.11 23.40 -5.93
C ALA A 1071 13.72 23.77 -6.49
N HIS A 1072 13.41 25.06 -6.57
CA HIS A 1072 12.23 25.58 -7.26
C HIS A 1072 12.62 26.33 -8.55
N LEU A 1073 12.10 25.90 -9.69
CA LEU A 1073 12.22 26.60 -10.97
C LEU A 1073 10.94 27.40 -11.25
N TYR A 1074 11.07 28.72 -11.48
CA TYR A 1074 9.95 29.60 -11.83
C TYR A 1074 10.07 30.06 -13.28
N ILE A 1075 9.14 29.65 -14.14
CA ILE A 1075 9.07 30.08 -15.55
C ILE A 1075 7.83 30.97 -15.72
N PHE A 1076 8.03 32.19 -16.24
CA PHE A 1076 6.94 33.15 -16.48
C PHE A 1076 6.59 33.20 -17.97
N ILE A 1077 5.41 32.71 -18.36
CA ILE A 1077 4.87 32.87 -19.70
C ILE A 1077 3.45 33.41 -19.59
N GLY A 1078 3.23 34.66 -20.01
CA GLY A 1078 1.87 35.20 -20.19
C GLY A 1078 1.08 35.61 -18.94
N GLY A 1079 1.66 35.57 -17.73
CA GLY A 1079 1.13 36.31 -16.57
C GLY A 1079 0.75 35.51 -15.33
N ASP A 1080 0.72 34.17 -15.36
CA ASP A 1080 0.47 33.35 -14.17
C ASP A 1080 1.66 32.46 -13.80
N ILE A 1081 1.81 32.21 -12.49
CA ILE A 1081 2.94 31.49 -11.86
C ILE A 1081 2.70 29.98 -11.95
N ALA A 1082 3.63 29.25 -12.57
CA ALA A 1082 3.76 27.80 -12.39
C ALA A 1082 4.94 27.53 -11.44
N ILE A 1083 4.70 26.73 -10.40
CA ILE A 1083 5.72 26.26 -9.44
C ILE A 1083 5.90 24.77 -9.70
N ALA A 1084 7.15 24.34 -9.93
CA ALA A 1084 7.50 22.92 -9.95
C ALA A 1084 8.54 22.65 -8.86
N GLU A 1085 8.28 21.64 -8.02
CA GLU A 1085 9.31 20.98 -7.21
C GLU A 1085 9.99 19.95 -8.09
N VAL A 1086 11.32 19.97 -8.15
CA VAL A 1086 12.08 19.07 -9.03
C VAL A 1086 13.02 18.22 -8.18
N PRO A 1087 12.94 16.89 -8.24
CA PRO A 1087 13.97 16.03 -7.65
C PRO A 1087 15.26 16.09 -8.48
N SER A 1088 16.38 15.77 -7.84
CA SER A 1088 17.77 16.07 -8.23
C SER A 1088 18.32 15.34 -9.46
N GLU A 1089 17.80 15.59 -10.67
CA GLU A 1089 18.34 15.06 -11.94
C GLU A 1089 18.22 16.04 -13.14
N ILE A 1090 19.01 15.80 -14.20
CA ILE A 1090 19.14 16.62 -15.43
C ILE A 1090 17.85 16.62 -16.25
N ILE A 1091 17.37 17.80 -16.67
CA ILE A 1091 16.21 17.95 -17.54
C ILE A 1091 16.61 18.67 -18.84
N ALA A 1092 16.27 18.05 -19.99
CA ALA A 1092 16.32 18.68 -21.31
C ALA A 1092 14.89 18.85 -21.87
N LEU A 1093 14.57 20.07 -22.32
CA LEU A 1093 13.32 20.41 -23.00
C LEU A 1093 13.61 20.66 -24.49
N GLU A 1094 13.17 19.75 -25.35
CA GLU A 1094 13.35 19.85 -26.80
C GLU A 1094 12.00 20.05 -27.53
N HIS A 1095 11.95 21.07 -28.39
CA HIS A 1095 10.85 21.42 -29.30
C HIS A 1095 9.46 21.65 -28.66
N VAL A 1096 9.27 22.78 -27.98
CA VAL A 1096 7.95 23.21 -27.51
C VAL A 1096 7.34 24.21 -28.48
N GLY A 1097 6.34 23.78 -29.27
CA GLY A 1097 5.56 24.66 -30.16
C GLY A 1097 4.18 24.97 -29.60
N LEU A 1098 3.87 26.24 -29.31
CA LEU A 1098 2.53 26.66 -28.82
C LEU A 1098 1.62 27.12 -29.96
N GLY A 1099 0.50 26.40 -30.15
CA GLY A 1099 -0.62 26.78 -31.01
C GLY A 1099 -1.67 27.62 -30.26
N TYR A 1100 -2.25 28.59 -30.97
CA TYR A 1100 -3.12 29.70 -30.54
C TYR A 1100 -4.11 29.53 -29.34
N GLN A 1101 -4.13 30.59 -28.50
CA GLN A 1101 -5.28 31.23 -27.81
C GLN A 1101 -5.92 30.67 -26.52
N VAL A 1102 -5.31 29.79 -25.72
CA VAL A 1102 -5.85 29.48 -24.38
C VAL A 1102 -4.71 29.21 -23.37
N PRO A 1103 -4.83 29.61 -22.08
CA PRO A 1103 -3.81 29.29 -21.08
C PRO A 1103 -3.84 27.80 -20.75
N TYR A 1104 -2.65 27.21 -20.61
CA TYR A 1104 -2.49 25.82 -20.18
C TYR A 1104 -1.77 25.80 -18.83
N THR A 1105 -2.13 24.86 -17.96
CA THR A 1105 -1.33 24.51 -16.78
C THR A 1105 -0.41 23.35 -17.13
N LEU A 1106 0.88 23.51 -16.85
CA LEU A 1106 1.91 22.49 -17.04
C LEU A 1106 2.16 21.77 -15.72
N ILE A 1107 2.12 20.44 -15.71
CA ILE A 1107 2.50 19.63 -14.55
C ILE A 1107 3.53 18.58 -14.99
N ILE A 1108 4.63 18.46 -14.23
CA ILE A 1108 5.66 17.43 -14.39
C ILE A 1108 5.64 16.59 -13.11
N ASP A 1109 5.36 15.30 -13.22
CA ASP A 1109 5.44 14.34 -12.12
C ASP A 1109 6.02 13.01 -12.64
N GLY A 1110 6.98 12.44 -11.92
CA GLY A 1110 7.62 11.16 -12.26
C GLY A 1110 8.20 11.04 -13.68
N GLY A 1111 8.66 12.13 -14.29
CA GLY A 1111 9.19 12.15 -15.66
C GLY A 1111 8.15 12.21 -16.77
N THR A 1112 6.86 12.42 -16.46
CA THR A 1112 5.78 12.55 -17.45
C THR A 1112 5.24 13.98 -17.50
N LEU A 1113 5.15 14.58 -18.69
CA LEU A 1113 4.59 15.92 -18.91
C LEU A 1113 3.09 15.84 -19.24
N SER A 1114 2.26 16.54 -18.49
CA SER A 1114 0.82 16.65 -18.78
C SER A 1114 0.39 18.10 -19.00
N PHE A 1115 -0.37 18.34 -20.07
CA PHE A 1115 -1.03 19.62 -20.36
C PHE A 1115 -2.51 19.53 -20.00
N LEU A 1116 -3.01 20.38 -19.12
CA LEU A 1116 -4.43 20.46 -18.82
C LEU A 1116 -5.07 21.66 -19.53
N GLY A 1117 -5.90 21.39 -20.54
CA GLY A 1117 -6.72 22.36 -21.28
C GLY A 1117 -7.69 21.69 -22.27
N TYR A 1118 -8.88 22.27 -22.46
CA TYR A 1118 -9.94 21.72 -23.32
C TYR A 1118 -9.79 22.16 -24.79
N GLY A 1119 -9.46 21.25 -25.71
CA GLY A 1119 -9.68 21.46 -27.15
C GLY A 1119 -8.70 20.77 -28.10
N LEU A 1120 -9.24 20.19 -29.18
CA LEU A 1120 -8.57 19.35 -30.17
C LEU A 1120 -7.53 20.12 -31.03
N ALA A 1121 -6.24 20.00 -30.69
CA ALA A 1121 -5.14 20.09 -31.64
C ALA A 1121 -3.95 19.26 -31.12
N SER A 1122 -3.32 18.47 -31.98
CA SER A 1122 -2.17 17.64 -31.61
C SER A 1122 -0.94 18.52 -31.33
N MET A 1123 -0.44 18.48 -30.10
CA MET A 1123 0.87 19.00 -29.72
C MET A 1123 1.82 17.82 -29.47
N GLY A 1124 3.09 17.96 -29.85
CA GLY A 1124 4.13 16.97 -29.57
C GLY A 1124 5.39 17.67 -29.08
N GLY A 1125 6.02 17.09 -28.08
CA GLY A 1125 7.32 17.47 -27.51
C GLY A 1125 7.86 16.27 -26.72
N THR A 1126 9.18 16.13 -26.60
CA THR A 1126 9.82 15.00 -25.92
C THR A 1126 10.61 15.51 -24.73
N ILE A 1127 10.40 14.93 -23.55
CA ILE A 1127 11.30 15.10 -22.41
C ILE A 1127 12.16 13.84 -22.31
N CYS A 1128 13.47 14.02 -22.28
CA CYS A 1128 14.41 12.94 -21.99
C CYS A 1128 14.82 13.05 -20.53
N VAL A 1129 14.32 12.12 -19.69
CA VAL A 1129 14.88 11.84 -18.36
C VAL A 1129 15.80 10.63 -18.54
N ASN A 1130 16.99 10.64 -17.94
CA ASN A 1130 18.01 9.63 -18.20
C ASN A 1130 17.88 8.47 -17.17
N PRO A 1131 17.28 7.30 -17.47
CA PRO A 1131 17.26 6.20 -16.52
C PRO A 1131 18.64 5.51 -16.46
N PRO A 1132 19.01 4.90 -15.32
CA PRO A 1132 20.16 4.02 -15.25
C PRO A 1132 19.97 2.89 -16.27
N SER A 1133 20.98 2.73 -17.12
CA SER A 1133 21.15 1.69 -18.13
C SER A 1133 20.52 0.33 -17.78
N VAL A 1134 19.61 -0.21 -18.62
CA VAL A 1134 19.89 -1.40 -19.45
C VAL A 1134 19.06 -1.38 -20.74
N SER A 1135 19.81 -1.61 -21.83
CA SER A 1135 19.44 -1.88 -23.23
C SER A 1135 18.18 -2.72 -23.49
N ALA A 1136 17.34 -2.23 -24.40
CA ALA A 1136 16.37 -3.01 -25.16
C ALA A 1136 16.94 -3.43 -26.52
N TYR A 1137 16.60 -4.65 -26.98
CA TYR A 1137 16.48 -4.96 -28.40
C TYR A 1137 15.14 -5.68 -28.60
N GLY A 1138 14.28 -5.07 -29.41
CA GLY A 1138 12.95 -5.57 -29.79
C GLY A 1138 11.90 -4.49 -29.73
#